data_AF-A0A254T1N7-F1
#
_entry.id   AF-A0A254T1N7-F1
#
_cell.length_a   1.000
_cell.length_b   1.000
_cell.length_c   1.000
_cell.angle_alpha   90.00
_cell.angle_beta   90.00
_cell.angle_gamma   90.00
#
_symmetry.space_group_name_H-M   'P 1'
#
loop_
_entity.id
_entity.type
_entity.pdbx_description
1 polymer ?
#
loop_
_entity_poly.entity_id
_entity_poly.type
_entity_poly.pdbx_seq_one_letter_code
_entity_poly.pdbx_strand_id
1 'polypeptide(L)'
;MKRVFSSVFLVCSCIWAQSGLTVEAFDEQSNNNTQLTLRLRLKNNTAETLNNIQAKYLIERDDSRTLNVYPYYMPNATYTLDTLSDYIVVNINVDAVASGFYPNESGISLGMVYSDGEDFYKDSDYSYPGKGNFKAAPNIVVMQNGAWLTGELPSSMAAAKLRFKAIQPENSDTRSAWVEIENYGKESVNLSRFVLKNSESHSASIGDFTLKHGEKLRVCQDVTLECPADDFSTVVQNLTFGNVGEIKLALGSKTVDYVAWGKQGTMGDSEPLPTIVPDVNGMYESYYVGAFFRYIDNIGWKIFRANEIESGDNSLPIARDYNMPDGIVVFLNANQKPRFSWVNVEGAESYILNVYSPEDKSLIYQKQTNLNYAEVDLPSGEYLWNVISVSDRYGMSVYEITFEDEKTLLRCIFKRDEDSILQNMVYLNAPIFGARKDTRMLATNWGNKAAANRWNEIHKLTDPINEEEEWRCWAVAFNVLNKHYNGNLTQDEIKILGMKESLKNYYPFTKKNGEFAPLMYFPLGVLGGAGDEVIPVLYSEIFKMNDVKLNYLKSGVMPKHSVYKDVMKSDAENEINVTTFRKRLEAKRPILVITTNSNGSGHIMIIDGYATSGDDFCYSDDKSTCVVRKGDPVFHFINTDNNGSHYWASANSYRYKAYYVMEKPSFVLNRDPLLNNENNDADNDGVIAYDEVKRFKTDPDKWDHDEDGISDFNEIYAMVDRCTNLKVDLVDENGEKTGEKVEVGCTNFEYYDSDGDGEPTYRDPDSDNGGVKDGAEDLNGNGKLDPGETDPYLKSDDKKIEIVQKSYDLPDGITIFGRERVALNDGVVCYNSTKTDGDYCDIVSSSRDSKSTIILGVWAKVRNIYTRGGMWLRVKSVVDGFVAPYTLPSLKHPIKKDIDVTIRGKSDALNTVAFPYSDEFDTWTLDEEPKLEHVVKDGEVFEWKESDKYKTLKVEAGGKLVLNPGTFIAKELILDRKSAVEFTKPGEATQVVAMDFLNWRTEIINEDLPLVARGFKLITYMQSERLYTLGINWAGTLYAPKSYVVFGQASNKLMYGRFYADIAIVHQRTSVVRVDYDPIVPEVVPEEDEEEEEQEPVEGVGQEPVVAEDDQEPTDDDPSENEGDAFAKRHYGDDMVQESVVSPLAAELKGFSRNGIVFETKSAGIVKISVMSANGIMVKSISAGNLEAGTHSVAWNSDNVPSGRYLVTLSQNGKVSGKFVSLK
;
A
#
# COMPACT_ATOMS: atom_id res chain seq x y z
N MET A 1 -53.13 -58.74 -6.87
CA MET A 1 -54.30 -58.61 -7.78
C MET A 1 -53.93 -57.57 -8.84
N LYS A 2 -53.50 -57.99 -10.04
CA LYS A 2 -54.30 -58.08 -11.30
C LYS A 2 -54.87 -56.71 -11.71
N ARG A 3 -54.23 -55.91 -12.59
CA ARG A 3 -53.87 -56.07 -14.05
C ARG A 3 -55.08 -56.31 -14.96
N VAL A 4 -55.27 -55.43 -15.95
CA VAL A 4 -55.30 -55.65 -17.42
C VAL A 4 -55.04 -54.25 -18.07
N PHE A 5 -53.84 -53.92 -18.56
CA PHE A 5 -53.28 -54.17 -19.91
C PHE A 5 -53.93 -53.36 -21.06
N SER A 6 -53.21 -52.37 -21.59
CA SER A 6 -52.40 -52.48 -22.82
C SER A 6 -51.50 -51.23 -22.91
N SER A 7 -50.16 -51.25 -22.85
CA SER A 7 -49.16 -51.95 -23.69
C SER A 7 -49.15 -51.41 -25.12
N VAL A 8 -48.04 -51.14 -25.84
CA VAL A 8 -46.59 -51.45 -25.71
C VAL A 8 -45.97 -50.74 -26.95
N PHE A 9 -44.93 -49.91 -26.83
CA PHE A 9 -43.49 -50.26 -26.90
C PHE A 9 -42.91 -50.40 -28.33
N LEU A 10 -41.60 -50.11 -28.43
CA LEU A 10 -40.65 -50.43 -29.51
C LEU A 10 -40.71 -49.49 -30.75
N VAL A 11 -39.63 -48.95 -31.32
CA VAL A 11 -38.22 -49.37 -31.34
C VAL A 11 -37.33 -48.14 -31.61
N CYS A 12 -36.17 -48.14 -30.96
CA CYS A 12 -34.88 -47.64 -31.45
C CYS A 12 -34.84 -47.27 -32.95
N SER A 13 -34.55 -46.02 -33.25
CA SER A 13 -33.80 -45.64 -34.43
C SER A 13 -32.99 -44.42 -34.05
N CYS A 14 -31.67 -44.59 -34.04
CA CYS A 14 -30.73 -43.49 -34.14
C CYS A 14 -31.04 -42.74 -35.44
N ILE A 15 -31.97 -41.79 -35.38
CA ILE A 15 -32.04 -40.72 -36.35
C ILE A 15 -31.10 -39.69 -35.76
N TRP A 16 -29.91 -39.58 -36.35
CA TRP A 16 -29.18 -38.32 -36.31
C TRP A 16 -30.24 -37.25 -36.59
N ALA A 17 -30.63 -36.49 -35.57
CA ALA A 17 -31.55 -35.38 -35.76
C ALA A 17 -30.80 -34.42 -36.67
N GLN A 18 -31.02 -34.58 -37.98
CA GLN A 18 -30.50 -33.70 -39.00
C GLN A 18 -31.05 -32.34 -38.61
N SER A 19 -30.17 -31.40 -38.25
CA SER A 19 -30.56 -30.07 -37.81
C SER A 19 -31.58 -29.53 -38.82
N GLY A 20 -32.75 -29.10 -38.33
CA GLY A 20 -33.86 -28.65 -39.20
C GLY A 20 -33.46 -27.50 -40.14
N LEU A 21 -32.33 -26.85 -39.87
CA LEU A 21 -31.72 -25.79 -40.63
C LEU A 21 -30.25 -26.12 -40.94
N THR A 22 -29.80 -25.82 -42.15
CA THR A 22 -28.38 -25.89 -42.57
C THR A 22 -27.88 -24.53 -43.04
N VAL A 23 -26.61 -24.24 -42.78
CA VAL A 23 -25.96 -22.96 -43.07
C VAL A 23 -24.96 -23.12 -44.20
N GLU A 24 -25.06 -22.27 -45.21
CA GLU A 24 -24.10 -22.23 -46.31
C GLU A 24 -23.58 -20.82 -46.55
N ALA A 25 -22.26 -20.69 -46.73
CA ALA A 25 -21.62 -19.40 -46.94
C ALA A 25 -20.37 -19.48 -47.82
N PHE A 26 -19.96 -18.33 -48.36
CA PHE A 26 -18.65 -18.12 -49.00
C PHE A 26 -18.31 -16.62 -49.06
N ASP A 27 -17.05 -16.30 -49.37
CA ASP A 27 -16.61 -14.92 -49.65
C ASP A 27 -16.64 -14.62 -51.16
N GLU A 28 -17.51 -13.67 -51.55
CA GLU A 28 -17.70 -13.23 -52.93
C GLU A 28 -16.51 -12.45 -53.48
N GLN A 29 -15.76 -11.76 -52.61
CA GLN A 29 -14.59 -10.97 -52.98
C GLN A 29 -13.32 -11.49 -52.32
N SER A 30 -13.12 -12.81 -52.37
CA SER A 30 -11.93 -13.47 -51.80
C SER A 30 -10.57 -12.98 -52.28
N ASN A 31 -10.50 -12.29 -53.42
CA ASN A 31 -9.24 -11.71 -53.94
C ASN A 31 -8.99 -10.26 -53.47
N ASN A 32 -9.95 -9.65 -52.75
CA ASN A 32 -9.78 -8.32 -52.20
C ASN A 32 -9.33 -8.46 -50.75
N ASN A 33 -8.13 -7.97 -50.44
CA ASN A 33 -7.53 -8.14 -49.11
C ASN A 33 -8.05 -7.12 -48.11
N THR A 34 -8.58 -5.97 -48.52
CA THR A 34 -9.04 -4.93 -47.59
C THR A 34 -10.51 -5.07 -47.18
N GLN A 35 -11.23 -6.06 -47.74
CA GLN A 35 -12.64 -6.30 -47.38
C GLN A 35 -13.06 -7.76 -47.49
N LEU A 36 -13.98 -8.17 -46.63
CA LEU A 36 -14.72 -9.43 -46.72
C LEU A 36 -16.12 -9.17 -47.29
N THR A 37 -16.54 -9.89 -48.33
CA THR A 37 -17.94 -9.82 -48.82
C THR A 37 -18.62 -11.16 -48.57
N LEU A 38 -19.27 -11.29 -47.42
CA LEU A 38 -19.93 -12.52 -46.99
C LEU A 38 -21.23 -12.75 -47.77
N ARG A 39 -21.29 -13.88 -48.48
CA ARG A 39 -22.53 -14.46 -48.98
C ARG A 39 -22.99 -15.55 -48.02
N LEU A 40 -24.18 -15.40 -47.44
CA LEU A 40 -24.75 -16.35 -46.46
C LEU A 40 -26.18 -16.73 -46.85
N ARG A 41 -26.51 -18.02 -46.86
CA ARG A 41 -27.90 -18.48 -46.98
C ARG A 41 -28.23 -19.55 -45.95
N LEU A 42 -29.47 -19.51 -45.48
CA LEU A 42 -30.02 -20.49 -44.57
C LEU A 42 -30.97 -21.39 -45.34
N LYS A 43 -30.82 -22.70 -45.21
CA LYS A 43 -31.74 -23.66 -45.81
C LYS A 43 -32.53 -24.35 -44.72
N ASN A 44 -33.82 -24.05 -44.66
CA ASN A 44 -34.75 -24.75 -43.81
C ASN A 44 -35.18 -26.06 -44.50
N ASN A 45 -34.76 -27.18 -43.94
CA ASN A 45 -35.03 -28.52 -44.46
C ASN A 45 -36.32 -29.12 -43.89
N THR A 46 -37.06 -28.37 -43.07
CA THR A 46 -38.36 -28.76 -42.52
C THR A 46 -39.51 -28.17 -43.35
N ALA A 47 -40.71 -28.73 -43.18
CA ALA A 47 -41.92 -28.21 -43.82
C ALA A 47 -42.51 -26.98 -43.09
N GLU A 48 -42.05 -26.70 -41.88
CA GLU A 48 -42.55 -25.60 -41.04
C GLU A 48 -41.71 -24.34 -41.21
N THR A 49 -42.32 -23.17 -41.00
CA THR A 49 -41.58 -21.90 -41.01
C THR A 49 -40.90 -21.70 -39.65
N LEU A 50 -39.57 -21.52 -39.65
CA LEU A 50 -38.79 -21.29 -38.43
C LEU A 50 -38.73 -19.79 -38.15
N ASN A 51 -39.19 -19.36 -36.98
CA ASN A 51 -39.21 -17.95 -36.59
C ASN A 51 -38.07 -17.59 -35.64
N ASN A 52 -37.68 -16.31 -35.64
CA ASN A 52 -36.69 -15.70 -34.75
C ASN A 52 -35.33 -16.42 -34.78
N ILE A 53 -34.74 -16.43 -35.98
CA ILE A 53 -33.46 -17.07 -36.25
C ILE A 53 -32.35 -16.03 -36.17
N GLN A 54 -31.27 -16.35 -35.46
CA GLN A 54 -30.07 -15.52 -35.39
C GLN A 54 -28.86 -16.34 -35.83
N ALA A 55 -28.19 -15.93 -36.90
CA ALA A 55 -26.92 -16.50 -37.33
C ALA A 55 -25.76 -15.61 -36.86
N LYS A 56 -24.71 -16.19 -36.26
CA LYS A 56 -23.57 -15.47 -35.71
C LYS A 56 -22.31 -15.77 -36.51
N TYR A 57 -21.67 -14.72 -37.00
CA TYR A 57 -20.38 -14.79 -37.67
C TYR A 57 -19.30 -14.17 -36.75
N LEU A 58 -18.30 -14.96 -36.39
CA LEU A 58 -17.24 -14.60 -35.46
C LEU A 58 -15.96 -14.23 -36.23
N ILE A 59 -15.50 -13.01 -36.02
CA ILE A 59 -14.29 -12.40 -36.57
C ILE A 59 -13.32 -12.23 -35.41
N GLU A 60 -12.04 -12.52 -35.60
CA GLU A 60 -11.05 -12.31 -34.53
C GLU A 60 -11.02 -10.82 -34.13
N ARG A 61 -11.04 -10.55 -32.84
CA ARG A 61 -11.23 -9.21 -32.31
C ARG A 61 -9.93 -8.43 -32.34
N ASP A 62 -9.98 -7.28 -33.00
CA ASP A 62 -8.94 -6.27 -32.98
C ASP A 62 -9.55 -4.94 -32.56
N ASP A 63 -9.37 -4.60 -31.28
CA ASP A 63 -9.97 -3.41 -30.66
C ASP A 63 -9.38 -2.08 -31.16
N SER A 64 -8.26 -2.14 -31.88
CA SER A 64 -7.64 -0.93 -32.45
C SER A 64 -8.33 -0.45 -33.73
N ARG A 65 -9.16 -1.28 -34.35
CA ARG A 65 -9.79 -1.00 -35.65
C ARG A 65 -11.31 -1.10 -35.57
N THR A 66 -12.00 -0.16 -36.20
CA THR A 66 -13.48 -0.16 -36.22
C THR A 66 -14.00 -0.94 -37.43
N LEU A 67 -14.80 -1.98 -37.19
CA LEU A 67 -15.43 -2.77 -38.24
C LEU A 67 -16.69 -2.09 -38.77
N ASN A 68 -16.70 -1.76 -40.07
CA ASN A 68 -17.87 -1.26 -40.78
C ASN A 68 -18.55 -2.40 -41.57
N VAL A 69 -19.86 -2.56 -41.40
CA VAL A 69 -20.66 -3.58 -42.10
C VAL A 69 -21.64 -2.91 -43.07
N TYR A 70 -21.53 -3.27 -44.34
CA TYR A 70 -22.32 -2.72 -45.44
C TYR A 70 -23.28 -3.79 -45.99
N PRO A 71 -24.59 -3.72 -45.69
CA PRO A 71 -25.55 -4.68 -46.20
C PRO A 71 -25.89 -4.38 -47.67
N TYR A 72 -25.29 -5.13 -48.60
CA TYR A 72 -25.57 -4.97 -50.03
C TYR A 72 -26.88 -5.65 -50.45
N TYR A 73 -27.24 -6.76 -49.82
CA TYR A 73 -28.51 -7.45 -50.05
C TYR A 73 -28.95 -8.24 -48.82
N MET A 74 -29.89 -7.70 -48.05
CA MET A 74 -30.35 -8.28 -46.79
C MET A 74 -31.87 -8.08 -46.59
N PRO A 75 -32.72 -8.71 -47.42
CA PRO A 75 -34.16 -8.49 -47.36
C PRO A 75 -34.79 -9.18 -46.14
N ASN A 76 -35.59 -8.45 -45.36
CA ASN A 76 -36.29 -8.95 -44.17
C ASN A 76 -35.38 -9.55 -43.10
N ALA A 77 -34.13 -9.09 -43.04
CA ALA A 77 -33.18 -9.41 -42.00
C ALA A 77 -32.47 -8.13 -41.55
N THR A 78 -31.99 -8.12 -40.32
CA THR A 78 -31.15 -7.05 -39.78
C THR A 78 -29.83 -7.63 -39.32
N TYR A 79 -28.84 -6.78 -39.10
CA TYR A 79 -27.64 -7.18 -38.39
C TYR A 79 -27.41 -6.31 -37.17
N THR A 80 -26.75 -6.88 -36.17
CA THR A 80 -26.16 -6.15 -35.05
C THR A 80 -24.73 -6.61 -34.86
N LEU A 81 -23.88 -5.69 -34.43
CA LEU A 81 -22.52 -6.00 -34.00
C LEU A 81 -22.52 -6.20 -32.49
N ASP A 82 -21.79 -7.21 -32.06
CA ASP A 82 -21.61 -7.57 -30.65
C ASP A 82 -20.18 -8.10 -30.47
N THR A 83 -19.79 -8.42 -29.25
CA THR A 83 -18.49 -9.01 -28.93
C THR A 83 -18.67 -10.26 -28.08
N LEU A 84 -17.82 -11.27 -28.29
CA LEU A 84 -17.84 -12.51 -27.54
C LEU A 84 -16.42 -13.02 -27.34
N SER A 85 -15.86 -12.83 -26.14
CA SER A 85 -14.44 -13.13 -25.84
C SER A 85 -13.53 -12.41 -26.86
N ASP A 86 -12.61 -13.13 -27.50
CA ASP A 86 -11.66 -12.63 -28.50
C ASP A 86 -12.28 -12.49 -29.89
N TYR A 87 -13.61 -12.39 -30.01
CA TYR A 87 -14.30 -12.26 -31.30
C TYR A 87 -15.26 -11.07 -31.38
N ILE A 88 -15.23 -10.37 -32.51
CA ILE A 88 -16.34 -9.50 -32.95
C ILE A 88 -17.41 -10.40 -33.58
N VAL A 89 -18.66 -10.26 -33.13
CA VAL A 89 -19.78 -11.09 -33.57
C VAL A 89 -20.74 -10.26 -34.41
N VAL A 90 -20.84 -10.61 -35.70
CA VAL A 90 -21.89 -10.10 -36.58
C VAL A 90 -23.12 -11.01 -36.43
N ASN A 91 -24.12 -10.53 -35.69
CA ASN A 91 -25.40 -11.22 -35.51
C ASN A 91 -26.34 -10.85 -36.65
N ILE A 92 -26.76 -11.84 -37.43
CA ILE A 92 -27.70 -11.70 -38.54
C ILE A 92 -29.06 -12.23 -38.08
N ASN A 93 -30.00 -11.32 -37.86
CA ASN A 93 -31.32 -11.62 -37.31
C ASN A 93 -32.35 -11.74 -38.43
N VAL A 94 -33.07 -12.86 -38.44
CA VAL A 94 -34.06 -13.23 -39.45
C VAL A 94 -35.37 -13.60 -38.75
N ASP A 95 -36.42 -12.82 -39.01
CA ASP A 95 -37.71 -12.99 -38.32
C ASP A 95 -38.38 -14.32 -38.65
N ALA A 96 -38.31 -14.77 -39.91
CA ALA A 96 -38.92 -16.01 -40.37
C ALA A 96 -38.20 -16.63 -41.58
N VAL A 97 -37.91 -17.93 -41.50
CA VAL A 97 -37.30 -18.75 -42.54
C VAL A 97 -38.32 -19.81 -42.98
N ALA A 98 -38.99 -19.57 -44.10
CA ALA A 98 -39.88 -20.55 -44.72
C ALA A 98 -39.10 -21.78 -45.23
N SER A 99 -39.79 -22.88 -45.50
CA SER A 99 -39.18 -24.09 -46.08
C SER A 99 -38.44 -23.75 -47.38
N GLY A 100 -37.19 -24.18 -47.52
CA GLY A 100 -36.31 -23.81 -48.64
C GLY A 100 -35.20 -22.83 -48.26
N PHE A 101 -34.66 -22.12 -49.25
CA PHE A 101 -33.55 -21.17 -49.05
C PHE A 101 -34.06 -19.78 -48.67
N TYR A 102 -33.43 -19.20 -47.64
CA TYR A 102 -33.61 -17.82 -47.25
C TYR A 102 -32.35 -16.99 -47.51
N PRO A 103 -32.50 -15.75 -48.01
CA PRO A 103 -33.75 -15.15 -48.52
C PRO A 103 -34.21 -15.76 -49.85
N ASN A 104 -33.29 -16.38 -50.58
CA ASN A 104 -33.48 -17.16 -51.79
C ASN A 104 -32.16 -17.91 -52.09
N GLU A 105 -32.04 -18.53 -53.27
CA GLU A 105 -30.83 -19.27 -53.66
C GLU A 105 -29.55 -18.41 -53.71
N SER A 106 -29.66 -17.09 -53.89
CA SER A 106 -28.50 -16.18 -53.95
C SER A 106 -27.98 -15.72 -52.58
N GLY A 107 -28.71 -16.00 -51.50
CA GLY A 107 -28.33 -15.64 -50.13
C GLY A 107 -28.28 -14.13 -49.84
N ILE A 108 -27.98 -13.80 -48.59
CA ILE A 108 -27.66 -12.46 -48.07
C ILE A 108 -26.25 -12.08 -48.55
N SER A 109 -26.00 -10.79 -48.80
CA SER A 109 -24.68 -10.21 -49.07
C SER A 109 -24.36 -9.08 -48.08
N LEU A 110 -23.25 -9.24 -47.35
CA LEU A 110 -22.73 -8.26 -46.40
C LEU A 110 -21.25 -7.97 -46.72
N GLY A 111 -20.92 -6.71 -46.97
CA GLY A 111 -19.53 -6.24 -47.00
C GLY A 111 -19.04 -5.89 -45.60
N MET A 112 -17.79 -6.19 -45.30
CA MET A 112 -17.15 -5.91 -44.03
C MET A 112 -15.75 -5.34 -44.30
N VAL A 113 -15.47 -4.16 -43.76
CA VAL A 113 -14.24 -3.38 -44.00
C VAL A 113 -13.84 -2.70 -42.70
N TYR A 114 -12.54 -2.63 -42.41
CA TYR A 114 -12.06 -1.78 -41.30
C TYR A 114 -12.00 -0.31 -41.72
N SER A 115 -12.30 0.59 -40.79
CA SER A 115 -12.42 2.04 -41.03
C SER A 115 -11.12 2.72 -41.48
N ASP A 116 -9.98 2.13 -41.14
CA ASP A 116 -8.64 2.61 -41.51
C ASP A 116 -8.27 2.27 -42.97
N GLY A 117 -9.01 1.37 -43.63
CA GLY A 117 -8.78 0.97 -45.01
C GLY A 117 -7.65 -0.06 -45.19
N GLU A 118 -7.09 -0.58 -44.10
CA GLU A 118 -6.02 -1.58 -44.09
C GLU A 118 -6.54 -2.99 -44.42
N ASP A 119 -5.61 -3.95 -44.55
CA ASP A 119 -5.94 -5.34 -44.90
C ASP A 119 -6.83 -6.03 -43.84
N PHE A 120 -7.81 -6.78 -44.33
CA PHE A 120 -8.76 -7.62 -43.62
C PHE A 120 -8.25 -9.07 -43.59
N TYR A 121 -7.72 -9.51 -42.45
CA TYR A 121 -7.05 -10.81 -42.30
C TYR A 121 -8.04 -11.98 -42.17
N LYS A 122 -8.64 -12.38 -43.31
CA LYS A 122 -9.74 -13.36 -43.37
C LYS A 122 -9.42 -14.77 -42.85
N ASP A 123 -8.16 -15.22 -42.95
CA ASP A 123 -7.79 -16.61 -42.63
C ASP A 123 -7.69 -16.87 -41.11
N SER A 124 -7.67 -15.83 -40.27
CA SER A 124 -7.68 -15.97 -38.81
C SER A 124 -9.10 -15.93 -38.21
N ASP A 125 -10.10 -15.50 -38.98
CA ASP A 125 -11.50 -15.47 -38.57
C ASP A 125 -12.08 -16.89 -38.41
N TYR A 126 -12.53 -17.22 -37.20
CA TYR A 126 -13.09 -18.54 -36.88
C TYR A 126 -14.26 -18.95 -37.78
N SER A 127 -15.12 -17.98 -38.14
CA SER A 127 -16.28 -18.22 -39.01
C SER A 127 -15.97 -18.09 -40.51
N TYR A 128 -14.71 -17.87 -40.93
CA TYR A 128 -14.38 -17.66 -42.34
C TYR A 128 -14.73 -18.87 -43.22
N PRO A 129 -15.67 -18.71 -44.18
CA PRO A 129 -16.08 -19.82 -45.01
C PRO A 129 -15.10 -20.05 -46.16
N GLY A 130 -14.20 -19.12 -46.49
CA GLY A 130 -13.30 -19.22 -47.65
C GLY A 130 -13.96 -18.88 -48.99
N LYS A 131 -13.15 -18.92 -50.06
CA LYS A 131 -13.55 -18.57 -51.43
C LYS A 131 -14.44 -19.61 -52.13
N GLY A 132 -15.20 -19.17 -53.14
CA GLY A 132 -15.86 -20.06 -54.11
C GLY A 132 -17.35 -19.84 -54.26
N ASN A 133 -18.14 -20.91 -54.06
CA ASN A 133 -19.61 -20.91 -54.10
C ASN A 133 -20.14 -21.39 -52.73
N PHE A 134 -21.44 -21.27 -52.49
CA PHE A 134 -22.11 -21.73 -51.27
C PHE A 134 -21.73 -23.18 -50.90
N LYS A 135 -21.18 -23.33 -49.68
CA LYS A 135 -20.84 -24.61 -49.05
C LYS A 135 -21.14 -24.56 -47.56
N ALA A 136 -21.20 -25.73 -46.91
CA ALA A 136 -21.51 -25.82 -45.49
C ALA A 136 -20.52 -25.02 -44.63
N ALA A 137 -21.06 -24.23 -43.70
CA ALA A 137 -20.28 -23.38 -42.80
C ALA A 137 -20.59 -23.75 -41.33
N PRO A 138 -19.96 -24.81 -40.77
CA PRO A 138 -20.27 -25.30 -39.42
C PRO A 138 -19.84 -24.31 -38.31
N ASN A 139 -18.90 -23.42 -38.60
CA ASN A 139 -18.41 -22.41 -37.65
C ASN A 139 -19.27 -21.13 -37.64
N ILE A 140 -20.38 -21.11 -38.37
CA ILE A 140 -21.41 -20.07 -38.27
C ILE A 140 -22.54 -20.63 -37.42
N VAL A 141 -22.68 -20.08 -36.23
CA VAL A 141 -23.63 -20.54 -35.22
C VAL A 141 -25.02 -20.06 -35.53
N VAL A 142 -26.04 -20.90 -35.36
CA VAL A 142 -27.44 -20.49 -35.50
C VAL A 142 -28.25 -20.81 -34.26
N MET A 143 -28.99 -19.80 -33.82
CA MET A 143 -29.90 -19.82 -32.70
C MET A 143 -31.34 -19.65 -33.17
N GLN A 144 -32.30 -20.29 -32.49
CA GLN A 144 -33.73 -20.06 -32.67
C GLN A 144 -34.36 -19.71 -31.32
N ASN A 145 -35.04 -18.57 -31.23
CA ASN A 145 -35.62 -18.08 -29.95
C ASN A 145 -34.59 -18.06 -28.79
N GLY A 146 -33.35 -17.72 -29.09
CA GLY A 146 -32.25 -17.72 -28.12
C GLY A 146 -31.72 -19.11 -27.72
N ALA A 147 -32.25 -20.20 -28.27
CA ALA A 147 -31.74 -21.56 -28.05
C ALA A 147 -30.82 -22.02 -29.20
N TRP A 148 -29.80 -22.82 -28.88
CA TRP A 148 -28.86 -23.36 -29.86
C TRP A 148 -29.55 -24.29 -30.86
N LEU A 149 -29.44 -24.00 -32.15
CA LEU A 149 -30.03 -24.81 -33.20
C LEU A 149 -28.97 -25.63 -33.96
N THR A 150 -27.88 -25.00 -34.40
CA THR A 150 -26.77 -25.66 -35.12
C THR A 150 -25.50 -24.81 -35.15
N GLY A 151 -24.39 -25.39 -35.61
CA GLY A 151 -23.05 -24.81 -35.64
C GLY A 151 -22.16 -25.32 -34.50
N GLU A 152 -20.91 -24.82 -34.41
CA GLU A 152 -19.93 -25.16 -33.37
C GLU A 152 -19.23 -23.91 -32.79
N LEU A 153 -19.09 -23.83 -31.47
CA LEU A 153 -18.30 -22.77 -30.79
C LEU A 153 -16.80 -23.13 -30.71
N PRO A 154 -15.91 -22.13 -30.60
CA PRO A 154 -14.50 -22.34 -30.33
C PRO A 154 -14.26 -23.19 -29.07
N SER A 155 -13.28 -24.09 -29.12
CA SER A 155 -12.99 -25.05 -28.04
C SER A 155 -12.55 -24.39 -26.73
N SER A 156 -12.00 -23.16 -26.78
CA SER A 156 -11.64 -22.33 -25.64
C SER A 156 -12.85 -21.97 -24.75
N MET A 157 -14.07 -22.00 -25.28
CA MET A 157 -15.29 -21.62 -24.54
C MET A 157 -15.97 -22.78 -23.77
N ALA A 158 -15.45 -24.02 -23.82
CA ALA A 158 -16.12 -25.19 -23.24
C ALA A 158 -15.75 -25.54 -21.78
N ALA A 159 -14.82 -24.80 -21.15
CA ALA A 159 -14.38 -25.05 -19.78
C ALA A 159 -14.58 -23.81 -18.89
N ALA A 160 -15.82 -23.47 -18.59
CA ALA A 160 -16.14 -22.44 -17.60
C ALA A 160 -15.56 -22.86 -16.24
N LYS A 161 -14.63 -22.05 -15.73
CA LYS A 161 -13.99 -22.19 -14.42
C LYS A 161 -14.73 -21.30 -13.43
N LEU A 162 -15.92 -21.76 -13.00
CA LEU A 162 -16.75 -21.09 -12.00
C LEU A 162 -16.64 -21.82 -10.65
N ARG A 163 -16.62 -21.07 -9.54
CA ARG A 163 -16.65 -21.62 -8.18
C ARG A 163 -17.58 -20.84 -7.26
N PHE A 164 -18.09 -21.47 -6.21
CA PHE A 164 -18.63 -20.74 -5.08
C PHE A 164 -17.49 -20.08 -4.31
N LYS A 165 -17.61 -18.77 -4.10
CA LYS A 165 -16.62 -17.95 -3.39
C LYS A 165 -17.02 -17.68 -1.95
N ALA A 166 -18.31 -17.47 -1.67
CA ALA A 166 -18.82 -17.18 -0.34
C ALA A 166 -20.31 -17.54 -0.19
N ILE A 167 -20.79 -17.61 1.04
CA ILE A 167 -22.21 -17.86 1.37
C ILE A 167 -22.61 -17.19 2.69
N GLN A 168 -23.84 -16.65 2.73
CA GLN A 168 -24.58 -16.23 3.92
C GLN A 168 -25.97 -16.89 3.83
N PRO A 169 -26.17 -18.09 4.39
CA PRO A 169 -27.36 -18.87 4.13
C PRO A 169 -28.57 -18.49 5.01
N GLU A 170 -28.45 -17.48 5.87
CA GLU A 170 -29.53 -17.04 6.76
C GLU A 170 -29.97 -15.61 6.40
N ASN A 171 -31.29 -15.41 6.33
CA ASN A 171 -31.89 -14.07 6.30
C ASN A 171 -31.72 -13.43 7.70
N SER A 172 -31.40 -12.14 7.75
CA SER A 172 -31.60 -11.33 8.95
C SER A 172 -32.87 -10.47 8.81
N ASP A 173 -33.23 -9.74 9.86
CA ASP A 173 -34.34 -8.78 9.83
C ASP A 173 -34.17 -7.70 8.75
N THR A 174 -32.95 -7.48 8.27
CA THR A 174 -32.62 -6.45 7.27
C THR A 174 -31.90 -6.98 6.04
N ARG A 175 -31.28 -8.17 6.07
CA ARG A 175 -30.44 -8.68 4.98
C ARG A 175 -30.91 -10.03 4.44
N SER A 176 -30.87 -10.18 3.12
CA SER A 176 -31.20 -11.45 2.48
C SER A 176 -30.07 -12.48 2.61
N ALA A 177 -30.42 -13.76 2.67
CA ALA A 177 -29.49 -14.87 2.48
C ALA A 177 -28.97 -14.88 1.03
N TRP A 178 -27.71 -15.27 0.84
CA TRP A 178 -27.05 -15.24 -0.46
C TRP A 178 -25.92 -16.27 -0.62
N VAL A 179 -25.60 -16.58 -1.87
CA VAL A 179 -24.35 -17.25 -2.30
C VAL A 179 -23.61 -16.39 -3.31
N GLU A 180 -22.30 -16.53 -3.40
CA GLU A 180 -21.47 -15.79 -4.34
C GLU A 180 -20.74 -16.74 -5.29
N ILE A 181 -20.82 -16.47 -6.59
CA ILE A 181 -20.20 -17.25 -7.65
C ILE A 181 -19.10 -16.39 -8.27
N GLU A 182 -17.87 -16.90 -8.31
CA GLU A 182 -16.73 -16.22 -8.93
C GLU A 182 -16.32 -16.97 -10.20
N ASN A 183 -16.01 -16.20 -11.24
CA ASN A 183 -15.33 -16.74 -12.40
C ASN A 183 -13.81 -16.69 -12.22
N TYR A 184 -13.19 -17.84 -11.94
CA TYR A 184 -11.73 -17.95 -11.83
C TYR A 184 -11.07 -18.38 -13.16
N GLY A 185 -11.87 -18.53 -14.23
CA GLY A 185 -11.39 -18.70 -15.59
C GLY A 185 -10.98 -17.38 -16.21
N LYS A 186 -10.04 -17.42 -17.16
CA LYS A 186 -9.58 -16.23 -17.89
C LYS A 186 -10.66 -15.65 -18.81
N GLU A 187 -11.58 -16.49 -19.27
CA GLU A 187 -12.67 -16.12 -20.18
C GLU A 187 -13.90 -15.61 -19.44
N SER A 188 -14.58 -14.61 -19.98
CA SER A 188 -15.89 -14.19 -19.48
C SER A 188 -16.94 -15.29 -19.65
N VAL A 189 -17.66 -15.62 -18.57
CA VAL A 189 -18.66 -16.69 -18.56
C VAL A 189 -20.05 -16.11 -18.38
N ASN A 190 -20.91 -16.36 -19.37
CA ASN A 190 -22.33 -16.06 -19.27
C ASN A 190 -23.07 -17.15 -18.48
N LEU A 191 -23.76 -16.73 -17.43
CA LEU A 191 -24.44 -17.56 -16.44
C LEU A 191 -25.89 -17.91 -16.81
N SER A 192 -26.44 -17.42 -17.93
CA SER A 192 -27.82 -17.67 -18.37
C SER A 192 -28.16 -19.16 -18.49
N ARG A 193 -27.15 -19.99 -18.75
CA ARG A 193 -27.26 -21.44 -18.93
C ARG A 193 -27.01 -22.24 -17.64
N PHE A 194 -26.59 -21.58 -16.56
CA PHE A 194 -26.28 -22.18 -15.27
C PHE A 194 -27.47 -22.08 -14.33
N VAL A 195 -27.61 -23.10 -13.49
CA VAL A 195 -28.67 -23.17 -12.49
C VAL A 195 -28.09 -23.57 -11.14
N LEU A 196 -28.67 -22.98 -10.10
CA LEU A 196 -28.45 -23.41 -8.72
C LEU A 196 -29.47 -24.49 -8.38
N LYS A 197 -29.00 -25.60 -7.81
CA LYS A 197 -29.88 -26.72 -7.40
C LYS A 197 -29.62 -27.07 -5.94
N ASN A 198 -30.67 -27.24 -5.15
CA ASN A 198 -30.54 -27.75 -3.78
C ASN A 198 -30.64 -29.29 -3.73
N SER A 199 -30.53 -29.85 -2.53
CA SER A 199 -30.66 -31.29 -2.25
C SER A 199 -32.02 -31.89 -2.60
N GLU A 200 -33.07 -31.07 -2.54
CA GLU A 200 -34.46 -31.46 -2.83
C GLU A 200 -34.83 -31.40 -4.32
N SER A 201 -33.85 -31.19 -5.21
CA SER A 201 -34.04 -31.08 -6.67
C SER A 201 -34.79 -29.84 -7.16
N HIS A 202 -34.99 -28.83 -6.31
CA HIS A 202 -35.44 -27.51 -6.76
C HIS A 202 -34.28 -26.80 -7.49
N SER A 203 -34.60 -26.14 -8.60
CA SER A 203 -33.62 -25.41 -9.42
C SER A 203 -34.06 -23.97 -9.64
N ALA A 204 -33.14 -23.03 -9.48
CA ALA A 204 -33.34 -21.65 -9.93
C ALA A 204 -32.33 -21.27 -11.01
N SER A 205 -32.83 -20.53 -12.01
CA SER A 205 -31.98 -19.88 -13.00
C SER A 205 -31.33 -18.65 -12.37
N ILE A 206 -30.04 -18.47 -12.65
CA ILE A 206 -29.25 -17.35 -12.13
C ILE A 206 -29.56 -16.06 -12.91
N GLY A 207 -29.97 -16.17 -14.17
CA GLY A 207 -30.24 -15.06 -15.08
C GLY A 207 -29.08 -14.77 -16.03
N ASP A 208 -29.26 -13.76 -16.88
CA ASP A 208 -28.31 -13.41 -17.94
C ASP A 208 -27.19 -12.49 -17.42
N PHE A 209 -26.34 -13.06 -16.58
CA PHE A 209 -25.17 -12.38 -16.01
C PHE A 209 -23.91 -12.88 -16.68
N THR A 210 -23.04 -11.99 -17.13
CA THR A 210 -21.73 -12.35 -17.68
C THR A 210 -20.67 -11.94 -16.68
N LEU A 211 -19.96 -12.91 -16.12
CA LEU A 211 -18.85 -12.67 -15.21
C LEU A 211 -17.53 -12.73 -15.96
N LYS A 212 -16.76 -11.65 -15.95
CA LYS A 212 -15.34 -11.63 -16.38
C LYS A 212 -14.45 -12.34 -15.36
N HIS A 213 -13.18 -12.55 -15.71
CA HIS A 213 -12.21 -13.12 -14.78
C HIS A 213 -12.15 -12.32 -13.47
N GLY A 214 -12.27 -13.02 -12.34
CA GLY A 214 -12.28 -12.43 -11.00
C GLY A 214 -13.60 -11.76 -10.59
N GLU A 215 -14.53 -11.53 -11.53
CA GLU A 215 -15.84 -10.98 -11.19
C GLU A 215 -16.68 -12.01 -10.44
N LYS A 216 -17.53 -11.47 -9.56
CA LYS A 216 -18.34 -12.23 -8.62
C LYS A 216 -19.79 -11.85 -8.78
N LEU A 217 -20.68 -12.83 -8.89
CA LEU A 217 -22.12 -12.63 -8.83
C LEU A 217 -22.63 -13.07 -7.46
N ARG A 218 -23.24 -12.15 -6.72
CA ARG A 218 -23.99 -12.48 -5.51
C ARG A 218 -25.44 -12.80 -5.85
N VAL A 219 -25.89 -13.98 -5.45
CA VAL A 219 -27.24 -14.50 -5.68
C VAL A 219 -27.98 -14.54 -4.34
N CYS A 220 -28.90 -13.59 -4.16
CA CYS A 220 -29.73 -13.40 -2.97
C CYS A 220 -31.08 -14.15 -3.05
N GLN A 221 -31.70 -14.41 -1.90
CA GLN A 221 -32.95 -15.18 -1.79
C GLN A 221 -34.22 -14.34 -1.84
N ASP A 222 -34.22 -13.20 -1.15
CA ASP A 222 -35.41 -12.44 -0.79
C ASP A 222 -35.31 -11.03 -1.35
N VAL A 223 -36.29 -10.68 -2.18
CA VAL A 223 -36.41 -9.37 -2.84
C VAL A 223 -36.85 -8.26 -1.88
N THR A 224 -37.30 -8.59 -0.67
CA THR A 224 -37.82 -7.64 0.32
C THR A 224 -36.79 -7.24 1.39
N LEU A 225 -35.66 -7.94 1.45
CA LEU A 225 -34.55 -7.66 2.36
C LEU A 225 -33.36 -7.07 1.60
N GLU A 226 -32.49 -6.34 2.29
CA GLU A 226 -31.29 -5.75 1.70
C GLU A 226 -30.33 -6.86 1.23
N CYS A 227 -30.11 -6.96 -0.06
CA CYS A 227 -29.04 -7.77 -0.63
C CYS A 227 -27.78 -6.89 -0.61
N PRO A 228 -26.77 -7.14 0.25
CA PRO A 228 -25.61 -6.26 0.36
C PRO A 228 -24.91 -6.20 -1.00
N ALA A 229 -24.94 -5.02 -1.63
CA ALA A 229 -24.52 -4.85 -3.01
C ALA A 229 -23.00 -4.84 -3.11
N ASP A 230 -22.44 -5.83 -3.80
CA ASP A 230 -21.33 -5.60 -4.72
C ASP A 230 -21.94 -5.37 -6.12
N ASP A 231 -21.18 -4.84 -7.08
CA ASP A 231 -21.66 -4.34 -8.38
C ASP A 231 -22.47 -5.35 -9.23
N PHE A 232 -22.40 -6.65 -8.93
CA PHE A 232 -23.21 -7.70 -9.55
C PHE A 232 -23.98 -8.52 -8.51
N SER A 233 -25.26 -8.18 -8.33
CA SER A 233 -26.19 -8.96 -7.50
C SER A 233 -27.48 -9.32 -8.25
N THR A 234 -28.04 -10.49 -7.94
CA THR A 234 -29.32 -10.96 -8.47
C THR A 234 -30.13 -11.63 -7.38
N VAL A 235 -31.46 -11.69 -7.53
CA VAL A 235 -32.33 -12.40 -6.59
C VAL A 235 -32.99 -13.56 -7.32
N VAL A 236 -32.83 -14.77 -6.78
CA VAL A 236 -33.44 -15.98 -7.34
C VAL A 236 -34.72 -16.34 -6.62
N GLN A 237 -35.78 -16.59 -7.38
CA GLN A 237 -37.03 -17.13 -6.86
C GLN A 237 -36.95 -18.67 -6.84
N ASN A 238 -37.60 -19.30 -5.86
CA ASN A 238 -37.73 -20.76 -5.69
C ASN A 238 -36.47 -21.51 -5.19
N LEU A 239 -35.56 -20.81 -4.52
CA LEU A 239 -34.54 -21.44 -3.66
C LEU A 239 -34.65 -20.86 -2.25
N THR A 240 -34.50 -21.72 -1.25
CA THR A 240 -34.49 -21.35 0.17
C THR A 240 -33.15 -21.75 0.76
N PHE A 241 -32.43 -20.76 1.26
CA PHE A 241 -31.27 -20.92 2.13
C PHE A 241 -31.81 -20.88 3.57
N GLY A 242 -31.77 -22.02 4.24
CA GLY A 242 -32.08 -22.11 5.67
C GLY A 242 -30.80 -22.17 6.49
N ASN A 243 -30.91 -22.33 7.82
CA ASN A 243 -29.75 -22.43 8.71
C ASN A 243 -28.90 -23.70 8.49
N VAL A 244 -29.44 -24.69 7.77
CA VAL A 244 -28.75 -25.92 7.35
C VAL A 244 -29.14 -26.19 5.90
N GLY A 245 -28.16 -26.54 5.05
CA GLY A 245 -28.45 -26.84 3.65
C GLY A 245 -27.23 -27.08 2.78
N GLU A 246 -27.51 -27.36 1.51
CA GLU A 246 -26.49 -27.61 0.49
C GLU A 246 -27.00 -27.19 -0.90
N ILE A 247 -26.10 -26.70 -1.76
CA ILE A 247 -26.43 -26.19 -3.09
C ILE A 247 -25.32 -26.50 -4.09
N LYS A 248 -25.69 -26.81 -5.33
CA LYS A 248 -24.78 -27.06 -6.44
C LYS A 248 -25.00 -26.08 -7.58
N LEU A 249 -23.90 -25.69 -8.23
CA LEU A 249 -23.88 -24.98 -9.49
C LEU A 249 -23.84 -26.01 -10.62
N ALA A 250 -24.76 -25.95 -11.58
CA ALA A 250 -24.86 -26.94 -12.64
C ALA A 250 -25.07 -26.31 -14.03
N LEU A 251 -24.44 -26.90 -15.04
CA LEU A 251 -24.65 -26.63 -16.47
C LEU A 251 -25.31 -27.85 -17.11
N GLY A 252 -26.62 -27.77 -17.35
CA GLY A 252 -27.42 -28.92 -17.79
C GLY A 252 -27.43 -30.05 -16.75
N SER A 253 -26.88 -31.21 -17.11
CA SER A 253 -26.76 -32.40 -16.23
C SER A 253 -25.41 -32.49 -15.49
N LYS A 254 -24.44 -31.62 -15.80
CA LYS A 254 -23.11 -31.65 -15.19
C LYS A 254 -23.04 -30.72 -13.98
N THR A 255 -22.52 -31.23 -12.86
CA THR A 255 -22.15 -30.41 -11.69
C THR A 255 -20.85 -29.68 -12.00
N VAL A 256 -20.85 -28.38 -11.73
CA VAL A 256 -19.73 -27.47 -11.94
C VAL A 256 -19.03 -27.22 -10.61
N ASP A 257 -19.81 -26.93 -9.55
CA ASP A 257 -19.31 -26.77 -8.17
C ASP A 257 -20.40 -27.01 -7.12
N TYR A 258 -20.04 -27.07 -5.83
CA TYR A 258 -20.94 -27.38 -4.70
C TYR A 258 -20.52 -26.71 -3.38
N VAL A 259 -21.50 -26.34 -2.54
CA VAL A 259 -21.28 -25.84 -1.16
C VAL A 259 -22.35 -26.34 -0.18
N ALA A 260 -21.96 -26.58 1.08
CA ALA A 260 -22.85 -26.98 2.19
C ALA A 260 -22.59 -26.21 3.49
N TRP A 261 -23.64 -26.07 4.32
CA TRP A 261 -23.61 -25.30 5.55
C TRP A 261 -24.53 -25.80 6.68
N GLY A 262 -24.22 -25.43 7.94
CA GLY A 262 -24.99 -25.82 9.15
C GLY A 262 -24.62 -27.18 9.79
N LYS A 263 -25.18 -28.31 9.30
CA LYS A 263 -24.78 -29.71 9.63
C LYS A 263 -24.53 -30.56 8.37
N GLN A 264 -24.07 -31.82 8.51
CA GLN A 264 -23.77 -32.74 7.39
C GLN A 264 -24.84 -32.68 6.28
N GLY A 265 -24.43 -32.28 5.07
CA GLY A 265 -25.25 -32.32 3.86
C GLY A 265 -25.31 -33.71 3.23
N THR A 266 -26.41 -34.05 2.56
CA THR A 266 -26.66 -35.30 1.85
C THR A 266 -25.85 -35.51 0.56
N MET A 267 -25.32 -34.46 -0.06
CA MET A 267 -24.68 -34.53 -1.39
C MET A 267 -23.17 -34.81 -1.36
N GLY A 268 -22.51 -34.74 -0.19
CA GLY A 268 -21.06 -34.93 -0.02
C GLY A 268 -20.54 -36.34 -0.35
N ASP A 269 -21.42 -37.33 -0.50
CA ASP A 269 -21.03 -38.75 -0.67
C ASP A 269 -21.17 -39.28 -2.13
N SER A 270 -21.60 -38.47 -3.12
CA SER A 270 -22.20 -39.05 -4.34
C SER A 270 -21.40 -39.08 -5.66
N GLU A 271 -20.40 -38.24 -5.97
CA GLU A 271 -19.51 -38.43 -7.15
C GLU A 271 -18.14 -37.72 -7.03
N PRO A 272 -17.03 -38.31 -7.55
CA PRO A 272 -15.73 -37.66 -7.56
C PRO A 272 -15.65 -36.58 -8.66
N LEU A 273 -15.46 -35.32 -8.26
CA LEU A 273 -15.20 -34.21 -9.18
C LEU A 273 -13.77 -34.31 -9.78
N PRO A 274 -13.53 -33.83 -11.01
CA PRO A 274 -12.23 -33.87 -11.66
C PRO A 274 -11.19 -33.06 -10.87
N THR A 275 -10.13 -33.74 -10.48
CA THR A 275 -8.98 -33.24 -9.73
C THR A 275 -8.22 -32.18 -10.50
N ILE A 276 -8.39 -30.91 -10.11
CA ILE A 276 -7.36 -29.88 -10.28
C ILE A 276 -7.39 -29.02 -9.02
N VAL A 277 -6.35 -29.18 -8.18
CA VAL A 277 -6.09 -28.35 -7.00
C VAL A 277 -5.19 -27.21 -7.44
N PRO A 278 -5.53 -25.96 -7.13
CA PRO A 278 -4.53 -24.92 -6.92
C PRO A 278 -4.61 -24.40 -5.49
N ASP A 279 -3.47 -24.46 -4.84
CA ASP A 279 -3.15 -23.92 -3.52
C ASP A 279 -2.67 -22.48 -3.72
N VAL A 280 -3.28 -21.46 -3.07
CA VAL A 280 -2.60 -20.20 -2.66
C VAL A 280 -3.38 -19.50 -1.53
N ASN A 281 -2.63 -19.11 -0.49
CA ASN A 281 -3.03 -18.33 0.70
C ASN A 281 -3.48 -16.88 0.41
N GLY A 282 -4.40 -16.37 1.24
CA GLY A 282 -4.42 -14.96 1.66
C GLY A 282 -5.78 -14.25 1.66
N MET A 283 -6.40 -14.15 2.84
CA MET A 283 -7.54 -13.30 3.23
C MET A 283 -8.88 -13.52 2.48
N TYR A 284 -9.85 -14.08 3.23
CA TYR A 284 -11.09 -14.74 2.80
C TYR A 284 -10.87 -16.12 2.16
N GLU A 285 -10.89 -17.12 3.05
CA GLU A 285 -10.84 -18.56 2.88
C GLU A 285 -11.05 -19.06 1.43
N SER A 286 -9.97 -19.45 0.77
CA SER A 286 -10.03 -20.21 -0.49
C SER A 286 -10.66 -21.58 -0.23
N TYR A 287 -11.86 -21.79 -0.74
CA TYR A 287 -12.62 -23.05 -0.64
C TYR A 287 -11.82 -24.23 -1.24
N TYR A 288 -11.70 -25.34 -0.50
CA TYR A 288 -11.19 -26.62 -1.01
C TYR A 288 -12.34 -27.63 -1.13
N VAL A 289 -12.21 -28.60 -2.05
CA VAL A 289 -13.23 -29.63 -2.28
C VAL A 289 -13.53 -30.39 -0.97
N GLY A 290 -14.78 -30.36 -0.52
CA GLY A 290 -15.22 -30.98 0.75
C GLY A 290 -15.22 -30.03 1.96
N ALA A 291 -15.02 -28.73 1.76
CA ALA A 291 -15.18 -27.70 2.79
C ALA A 291 -16.65 -27.45 3.13
N PHE A 292 -16.92 -27.20 4.42
CA PHE A 292 -18.24 -26.99 4.98
C PHE A 292 -18.31 -25.68 5.76
N PHE A 293 -19.36 -24.88 5.57
CA PHE A 293 -19.51 -23.59 6.26
C PHE A 293 -20.36 -23.74 7.53
N ARG A 294 -19.87 -23.24 8.66
CA ARG A 294 -20.63 -23.22 9.91
C ARG A 294 -20.66 -21.81 10.48
N TYR A 295 -21.84 -21.37 10.86
CA TYR A 295 -22.00 -20.15 11.64
C TYR A 295 -21.59 -20.40 13.08
N ILE A 296 -20.82 -19.47 13.62
CA ILE A 296 -20.42 -19.47 15.01
C ILE A 296 -20.91 -18.14 15.61
N ASP A 297 -21.84 -18.20 16.58
CA ASP A 297 -22.54 -17.03 17.14
C ASP A 297 -21.62 -15.83 17.51
N ASN A 298 -21.70 -14.69 16.83
CA ASN A 298 -20.83 -13.52 17.04
C ASN A 298 -19.38 -13.65 16.54
N ILE A 299 -18.99 -14.79 15.94
CA ILE A 299 -17.75 -14.96 15.16
C ILE A 299 -18.04 -14.92 13.64
N GLY A 300 -19.20 -15.42 13.21
CA GLY A 300 -19.61 -15.47 11.80
C GLY A 300 -19.45 -16.85 11.18
N TRP A 301 -19.63 -16.94 9.86
CA TRP A 301 -19.43 -18.17 9.09
C TRP A 301 -17.95 -18.51 8.95
N LYS A 302 -17.58 -19.77 9.16
CA LYS A 302 -16.22 -20.30 9.08
C LYS A 302 -16.18 -21.62 8.30
N ILE A 303 -15.06 -21.91 7.64
CA ILE A 303 -14.85 -23.14 6.87
C ILE A 303 -14.23 -24.27 7.72
N PHE A 304 -14.78 -25.48 7.60
CA PHE A 304 -14.36 -26.71 8.31
C PHE A 304 -14.15 -27.89 7.36
N ARG A 305 -13.35 -28.88 7.79
CA ARG A 305 -13.18 -30.17 7.10
C ARG A 305 -14.33 -31.14 7.43
N ALA A 306 -14.59 -32.06 6.51
CA ALA A 306 -15.62 -33.11 6.67
C ALA A 306 -15.40 -34.06 7.88
N ASN A 307 -14.25 -34.06 8.55
CA ASN A 307 -14.01 -34.85 9.76
C ASN A 307 -14.09 -34.02 11.06
N GLU A 308 -14.31 -32.71 10.98
CA GLU A 308 -14.51 -31.80 12.11
C GLU A 308 -16.03 -31.62 12.43
N ILE A 309 -16.88 -32.40 11.75
CA ILE A 309 -18.36 -32.38 11.73
C ILE A 309 -19.01 -32.62 13.10
N GLU A 310 -18.35 -33.33 14.01
CA GLU A 310 -18.97 -33.81 15.27
C GLU A 310 -18.78 -32.87 16.47
N SER A 311 -18.02 -31.78 16.30
CA SER A 311 -17.90 -30.74 17.35
C SER A 311 -19.24 -30.02 17.55
N GLY A 312 -19.72 -29.89 18.79
CA GLY A 312 -21.05 -29.34 19.12
C GLY A 312 -21.30 -27.95 18.52
N ASP A 313 -22.58 -27.59 18.32
CA ASP A 313 -23.01 -26.29 17.77
C ASP A 313 -22.23 -25.12 18.43
N ASN A 314 -21.55 -24.30 17.62
CA ASN A 314 -20.73 -23.14 18.01
C ASN A 314 -19.35 -23.36 18.68
N SER A 315 -18.64 -24.47 18.41
CA SER A 315 -17.27 -24.70 18.93
C SER A 315 -16.15 -24.50 17.89
N LEU A 316 -14.97 -24.05 18.35
CA LEU A 316 -13.73 -23.98 17.56
C LEU A 316 -13.11 -25.40 17.36
N PRO A 317 -12.32 -25.65 16.30
CA PRO A 317 -11.76 -26.97 16.02
C PRO A 317 -10.58 -27.33 16.95
N ILE A 318 -10.37 -28.62 17.19
CA ILE A 318 -9.24 -29.15 17.97
C ILE A 318 -7.91 -28.78 17.28
N ALA A 319 -6.93 -28.30 18.07
CA ALA A 319 -5.60 -28.00 17.56
C ALA A 319 -4.81 -29.30 17.32
N ARG A 320 -4.17 -29.41 16.16
CA ARG A 320 -3.52 -30.64 15.67
C ARG A 320 -2.05 -30.70 16.07
N ASP A 321 -1.48 -31.91 16.19
CA ASP A 321 -0.07 -32.06 16.53
C ASP A 321 0.87 -31.44 15.51
N TYR A 322 2.01 -30.98 16.02
CA TYR A 322 3.10 -30.48 15.19
C TYR A 322 4.33 -31.39 15.27
N ASN A 323 4.75 -31.79 16.49
CA ASN A 323 6.02 -32.47 16.71
C ASN A 323 5.91 -33.95 17.09
N MET A 324 4.83 -34.34 17.77
CA MET A 324 4.63 -35.68 18.32
C MET A 324 3.49 -36.40 17.60
N PRO A 325 3.74 -36.98 16.42
CA PRO A 325 2.72 -37.72 15.68
C PRO A 325 2.21 -38.92 16.45
N ASP A 326 1.01 -39.39 16.08
CA ASP A 326 0.41 -40.57 16.68
C ASP A 326 1.38 -41.76 16.64
N GLY A 327 1.64 -42.28 17.82
CA GLY A 327 2.44 -43.46 18.04
C GLY A 327 3.94 -43.26 18.24
N ILE A 328 4.41 -42.02 18.39
CA ILE A 328 5.84 -41.74 18.60
C ILE A 328 6.38 -42.33 19.93
N VAL A 329 7.64 -42.77 19.90
CA VAL A 329 8.43 -43.10 21.10
C VAL A 329 9.56 -42.08 21.25
N VAL A 330 9.56 -41.35 22.36
CA VAL A 330 10.47 -40.25 22.62
C VAL A 330 11.36 -40.60 23.82
N PHE A 331 12.67 -40.47 23.64
CA PHE A 331 13.67 -40.61 24.70
C PHE A 331 14.21 -39.23 25.07
N LEU A 332 14.23 -38.97 26.36
CA LEU A 332 14.59 -37.70 26.96
C LEU A 332 15.69 -37.92 28.00
N ASN A 333 16.56 -36.95 28.17
CA ASN A 333 17.47 -36.94 29.30
C ASN A 333 16.70 -36.75 30.64
N ALA A 334 17.35 -37.06 31.76
CA ALA A 334 16.73 -37.06 33.09
C ALA A 334 15.94 -35.77 33.44
N ASN A 335 16.46 -34.63 32.98
CA ASN A 335 16.00 -33.29 33.35
C ASN A 335 15.13 -32.64 32.26
N GLN A 336 15.00 -33.26 31.09
CA GLN A 336 14.26 -32.74 29.97
C GLN A 336 12.76 -33.09 30.10
N LYS A 337 11.91 -32.07 29.93
CA LYS A 337 10.46 -32.23 29.96
C LYS A 337 9.94 -32.53 28.56
N PRO A 338 9.00 -33.49 28.41
CA PRO A 338 8.20 -33.61 27.20
C PRO A 338 7.58 -32.27 26.82
N ARG A 339 7.75 -31.87 25.56
CA ARG A 339 7.14 -30.67 24.99
C ARG A 339 6.14 -31.05 23.92
N PHE A 340 4.87 -30.79 24.20
CA PHE A 340 3.78 -30.97 23.25
C PHE A 340 3.60 -29.67 22.48
N SER A 341 3.60 -29.74 21.16
CA SER A 341 3.43 -28.57 20.28
C SER A 341 2.36 -28.87 19.23
N TRP A 342 1.58 -27.86 18.88
CA TRP A 342 0.43 -27.96 17.97
C TRP A 342 0.39 -26.80 16.98
N VAL A 343 -0.36 -26.99 15.89
CA VAL A 343 -0.61 -25.95 14.89
C VAL A 343 -1.59 -24.93 15.45
N ASN A 344 -1.38 -23.65 15.14
CA ASN A 344 -2.30 -22.57 15.53
C ASN A 344 -3.68 -22.72 14.86
N VAL A 345 -4.73 -22.40 15.62
CA VAL A 345 -6.14 -22.37 15.18
C VAL A 345 -6.58 -20.92 15.08
N GLU A 346 -7.01 -20.50 13.90
CA GLU A 346 -7.48 -19.13 13.68
C GLU A 346 -8.70 -18.81 14.58
N GLY A 347 -8.67 -17.67 15.25
CA GLY A 347 -9.72 -17.25 16.18
C GLY A 347 -9.64 -17.88 17.58
N ALA A 348 -8.63 -18.72 17.85
CA ALA A 348 -8.34 -19.20 19.20
C ALA A 348 -7.58 -18.13 20.00
N GLU A 349 -8.07 -17.81 21.20
CA GLU A 349 -7.39 -16.91 22.14
C GLU A 349 -6.48 -17.69 23.10
N SER A 350 -6.82 -18.95 23.38
CA SER A 350 -5.96 -19.88 24.12
C SER A 350 -6.25 -21.33 23.76
N TYR A 351 -5.45 -22.24 24.30
CA TYR A 351 -5.52 -23.67 24.08
C TYR A 351 -5.48 -24.43 25.39
N ILE A 352 -6.20 -25.54 25.49
CA ILE A 352 -6.16 -26.49 26.62
C ILE A 352 -5.53 -27.79 26.14
N LEU A 353 -4.30 -28.07 26.59
CA LEU A 353 -3.67 -29.38 26.44
C LEU A 353 -4.27 -30.33 27.48
N ASN A 354 -4.72 -31.51 27.04
CA ASN A 354 -5.09 -32.61 27.92
C ASN A 354 -4.20 -33.82 27.67
N VAL A 355 -3.79 -34.49 28.75
CA VAL A 355 -3.04 -35.75 28.73
C VAL A 355 -3.76 -36.76 29.60
N TYR A 356 -3.96 -37.97 29.10
CA TYR A 356 -4.73 -39.03 29.70
C TYR A 356 -3.92 -40.33 29.83
N SER A 357 -4.36 -41.18 30.74
CA SER A 357 -3.92 -42.56 30.91
C SER A 357 -4.43 -43.43 29.74
N PRO A 358 -3.58 -44.25 29.11
CA PRO A 358 -4.02 -45.17 28.06
C PRO A 358 -4.85 -46.36 28.61
N GLU A 359 -4.71 -46.69 29.89
CA GLU A 359 -5.36 -47.87 30.51
C GLU A 359 -6.85 -47.63 30.78
N ASP A 360 -7.18 -46.49 31.39
CA ASP A 360 -8.52 -46.16 31.89
C ASP A 360 -9.04 -44.82 31.39
N LYS A 361 -8.27 -44.13 30.52
CA LYS A 361 -8.59 -42.81 29.95
C LYS A 361 -8.77 -41.71 31.00
N SER A 362 -8.26 -41.90 32.22
CA SER A 362 -8.28 -40.87 33.27
C SER A 362 -7.38 -39.69 32.90
N LEU A 363 -7.82 -38.46 33.21
CA LEU A 363 -7.03 -37.24 32.95
C LEU A 363 -5.82 -37.18 33.91
N ILE A 364 -4.63 -37.18 33.34
CA ILE A 364 -3.34 -37.11 34.05
C ILE A 364 -2.87 -35.67 34.19
N TYR A 365 -3.01 -34.88 33.13
CA TYR A 365 -2.55 -33.50 33.11
C TYR A 365 -3.45 -32.63 32.23
N GLN A 366 -3.68 -31.39 32.66
CA GLN A 366 -4.36 -30.38 31.88
C GLN A 366 -3.71 -29.02 32.08
N LYS A 367 -3.53 -28.26 30.99
CA LYS A 367 -3.03 -26.89 31.05
C LYS A 367 -3.65 -26.02 29.97
N GLN A 368 -4.19 -24.88 30.38
CA GLN A 368 -4.55 -23.80 29.47
C GLN A 368 -3.35 -22.89 29.22
N THR A 369 -3.13 -22.48 27.98
CA THR A 369 -2.00 -21.66 27.55
C THR A 369 -2.38 -20.84 26.31
N ASN A 370 -1.83 -19.63 26.16
CA ASN A 370 -1.96 -18.82 24.95
C ASN A 370 -0.85 -19.13 23.92
N LEU A 371 0.09 -20.00 24.27
CA LEU A 371 1.13 -20.50 23.37
C LEU A 371 0.64 -21.74 22.63
N ASN A 372 1.23 -22.01 21.47
CA ASN A 372 0.97 -23.21 20.68
C ASN A 372 1.78 -24.45 21.15
N TYR A 373 2.26 -24.43 22.40
CA TYR A 373 2.99 -25.53 23.00
C TYR A 373 2.85 -25.54 24.53
N ALA A 374 3.17 -26.68 25.15
CA ALA A 374 3.36 -26.80 26.58
C ALA A 374 4.42 -27.84 26.94
N GLU A 375 5.32 -27.47 27.86
CA GLU A 375 6.22 -28.40 28.53
C GLU A 375 5.54 -29.02 29.76
N VAL A 376 5.56 -30.34 29.84
CA VAL A 376 4.85 -31.11 30.87
C VAL A 376 5.82 -32.03 31.59
N ASP A 377 5.78 -32.03 32.92
CA ASP A 377 6.62 -32.91 33.73
C ASP A 377 5.95 -34.28 33.89
N LEU A 378 6.05 -35.13 32.86
CA LEU A 378 5.53 -36.50 32.88
C LEU A 378 6.65 -37.51 33.20
N PRO A 379 6.37 -38.56 34.01
CA PRO A 379 7.29 -39.68 34.16
C PRO A 379 7.37 -40.53 32.87
N SER A 380 8.27 -41.50 32.86
CA SER A 380 8.33 -42.49 31.78
C SER A 380 7.03 -43.31 31.76
N GLY A 381 6.40 -43.43 30.59
CA GLY A 381 5.09 -44.07 30.46
C GLY A 381 4.47 -43.89 29.08
N GLU A 382 3.34 -44.55 28.85
CA GLU A 382 2.48 -44.35 27.69
C GLU A 382 1.37 -43.35 28.04
N TYR A 383 1.02 -42.49 27.09
CA TYR A 383 0.04 -41.42 27.27
C TYR A 383 -0.82 -41.23 26.02
N LEU A 384 -2.07 -40.81 26.24
CA LEU A 384 -2.94 -40.26 25.22
C LEU A 384 -3.03 -38.74 25.39
N TRP A 385 -3.07 -37.95 24.32
CA TRP A 385 -3.15 -36.49 24.44
C TRP A 385 -3.94 -35.84 23.31
N ASN A 386 -4.48 -34.65 23.57
CA ASN A 386 -5.10 -33.76 22.57
C ASN A 386 -5.04 -32.29 23.02
N VAL A 387 -5.44 -31.37 22.14
CA VAL A 387 -5.44 -29.93 22.42
C VAL A 387 -6.72 -29.27 21.93
N ILE A 388 -7.44 -28.60 22.82
CA ILE A 388 -8.68 -27.89 22.50
C ILE A 388 -8.40 -26.40 22.37
N SER A 389 -8.94 -25.73 21.34
CA SER A 389 -8.90 -24.26 21.23
C SER A 389 -10.04 -23.59 22.03
N VAL A 390 -9.79 -22.41 22.60
CA VAL A 390 -10.71 -21.66 23.46
C VAL A 390 -10.84 -20.21 22.99
N SER A 391 -12.03 -19.63 23.12
CA SER A 391 -12.30 -18.18 22.97
C SER A 391 -13.16 -17.64 24.13
N ASP A 392 -12.86 -16.41 24.58
CA ASP A 392 -13.33 -15.76 25.82
C ASP A 392 -14.85 -15.53 25.84
N ARG A 393 -15.48 -15.42 24.67
CA ARG A 393 -16.92 -15.11 24.56
C ARG A 393 -17.84 -16.31 24.78
N TYR A 394 -17.34 -17.53 24.69
CA TYR A 394 -18.17 -18.73 24.84
C TYR A 394 -18.09 -19.39 26.20
N GLY A 395 -17.26 -18.88 27.10
CA GLY A 395 -17.21 -19.30 28.50
C GLY A 395 -17.44 -20.80 28.68
N MET A 396 -16.65 -21.65 28.00
CA MET A 396 -16.87 -23.08 28.13
C MET A 396 -16.44 -23.52 29.53
N SER A 397 -17.43 -23.88 30.36
CA SER A 397 -17.24 -24.93 31.35
C SER A 397 -16.66 -26.14 30.61
N VAL A 398 -15.48 -26.59 31.03
CA VAL A 398 -14.78 -27.82 30.62
C VAL A 398 -15.65 -28.68 29.71
N TYR A 399 -15.40 -28.65 28.40
CA TYR A 399 -15.99 -29.62 27.49
C TYR A 399 -15.54 -30.99 28.01
N GLU A 400 -16.41 -31.70 28.72
CA GLU A 400 -16.19 -33.11 29.03
C GLU A 400 -16.22 -33.81 27.68
N ILE A 401 -15.03 -34.11 27.14
CA ILE A 401 -14.90 -34.96 25.98
C ILE A 401 -15.58 -36.29 26.34
N THR A 402 -16.74 -36.56 25.74
CA THR A 402 -17.32 -37.89 25.77
C THR A 402 -16.42 -38.79 24.94
N PHE A 403 -15.80 -39.80 25.58
CA PHE A 403 -14.80 -40.71 25.00
C PHE A 403 -15.29 -41.59 23.82
N GLU A 404 -16.41 -41.23 23.18
CA GLU A 404 -16.90 -41.83 21.94
C GLU A 404 -16.13 -41.29 20.70
N ASP A 405 -15.39 -40.17 20.82
CA ASP A 405 -14.57 -39.53 19.76
C ASP A 405 -13.12 -40.06 19.67
N GLU A 406 -12.91 -41.38 19.70
CA GLU A 406 -11.56 -42.02 19.72
C GLU A 406 -10.62 -41.59 18.56
N LYS A 407 -11.12 -40.92 17.53
CA LYS A 407 -10.34 -40.42 16.38
C LYS A 407 -9.51 -39.16 16.68
N THR A 408 -9.61 -38.58 17.89
CA THR A 408 -8.99 -37.28 18.22
C THR A 408 -7.84 -37.34 19.24
N LEU A 409 -7.58 -38.51 19.85
CA LEU A 409 -6.53 -38.71 20.84
C LEU A 409 -5.27 -39.31 20.19
N LEU A 410 -4.13 -38.66 20.41
CA LEU A 410 -2.83 -39.10 19.91
C LEU A 410 -2.09 -39.89 20.99
N ARG A 411 -1.45 -40.99 20.61
CA ARG A 411 -0.72 -41.87 21.52
C ARG A 411 0.78 -41.60 21.48
N CYS A 412 1.47 -41.61 22.61
CA CYS A 412 2.91 -41.46 22.69
C CYS A 412 3.52 -42.24 23.86
N ILE A 413 4.82 -42.57 23.76
CA ILE A 413 5.59 -43.20 24.84
C ILE A 413 6.78 -42.31 25.19
N PHE A 414 6.93 -41.93 26.46
CA PHE A 414 8.11 -41.24 26.97
C PHE A 414 9.03 -42.18 27.75
N LYS A 415 10.33 -42.04 27.51
CA LYS A 415 11.39 -42.71 28.29
C LYS A 415 12.43 -41.70 28.73
N ARG A 416 12.53 -41.50 30.04
CA ARG A 416 13.60 -40.71 30.67
C ARG A 416 14.89 -41.52 30.79
N ASP A 417 15.97 -40.80 31.05
CA ASP A 417 17.31 -41.34 31.24
C ASP A 417 17.83 -42.05 29.97
N GLU A 418 17.76 -41.34 28.85
CA GLU A 418 18.20 -41.82 27.53
C GLU A 418 19.56 -42.54 27.55
N ASP A 419 20.54 -42.05 28.31
CA ASP A 419 21.89 -42.63 28.43
C ASP A 419 21.90 -44.07 28.97
N SER A 420 20.87 -44.47 29.72
CA SER A 420 20.74 -45.82 30.29
C SER A 420 20.03 -46.80 29.35
N ILE A 421 19.28 -46.27 28.38
CA ILE A 421 18.40 -47.03 27.49
C ILE A 421 19.02 -47.15 26.09
N LEU A 422 19.58 -46.07 25.60
CA LEU A 422 20.17 -46.00 24.27
C LEU A 422 21.56 -46.62 24.26
N GLN A 423 21.84 -47.41 23.24
CA GLN A 423 23.12 -48.10 23.05
C GLN A 423 23.82 -47.61 21.78
N ASN A 424 25.14 -47.82 21.69
CA ASN A 424 25.94 -47.44 20.53
C ASN A 424 25.80 -45.96 20.12
N MET A 425 25.66 -45.08 21.12
CA MET A 425 25.36 -43.67 20.92
C MET A 425 26.53 -42.92 20.26
N VAL A 426 26.20 -42.20 19.18
CA VAL A 426 27.01 -41.17 18.54
C VAL A 426 26.21 -39.90 18.63
N TYR A 427 26.72 -38.89 19.35
CA TYR A 427 26.01 -37.65 19.59
C TYR A 427 26.93 -36.46 19.34
N LEU A 428 26.53 -35.57 18.42
CA LEU A 428 27.34 -34.41 18.03
C LEU A 428 27.09 -33.19 18.91
N ASN A 429 25.96 -33.17 19.62
CA ASN A 429 25.54 -32.06 20.47
C ASN A 429 25.54 -30.73 19.70
N ALA A 430 24.89 -30.75 18.54
CA ALA A 430 24.75 -29.57 17.72
C ALA A 430 23.94 -28.49 18.47
N PRO A 431 24.17 -27.20 18.18
CA PRO A 431 23.42 -26.12 18.82
C PRO A 431 21.92 -26.24 18.58
N ILE A 432 21.12 -25.78 19.54
CA ILE A 432 19.65 -25.80 19.46
C ILE A 432 19.15 -24.36 19.36
N PHE A 433 18.34 -24.10 18.35
CA PHE A 433 17.68 -22.82 18.10
C PHE A 433 16.20 -23.05 17.83
N GLY A 434 15.37 -22.07 18.16
CA GLY A 434 13.99 -21.99 17.64
C GLY A 434 13.91 -20.88 16.60
N ALA A 435 12.91 -20.96 15.72
CA ALA A 435 12.68 -19.97 14.68
C ALA A 435 12.38 -18.62 15.31
N ARG A 436 13.31 -17.67 15.18
CA ARG A 436 13.11 -16.32 15.69
C ARG A 436 13.71 -15.30 14.75
N LYS A 437 13.08 -14.13 14.73
CA LYS A 437 13.73 -12.90 14.35
C LYS A 437 14.78 -12.55 15.42
N ASP A 438 16.05 -12.63 15.07
CA ASP A 438 17.17 -12.60 16.03
C ASP A 438 18.09 -11.37 15.88
N THR A 439 17.68 -10.40 15.07
CA THR A 439 18.32 -9.08 14.93
C THR A 439 17.27 -7.96 14.90
N ARG A 440 17.69 -6.70 14.80
CA ARG A 440 16.78 -5.55 14.51
C ARG A 440 16.52 -5.32 13.02
N MET A 441 17.03 -6.17 12.12
CA MET A 441 16.86 -6.02 10.66
C MET A 441 15.38 -5.95 10.28
N LEU A 442 14.97 -4.99 9.44
CA LEU A 442 13.58 -4.80 9.07
C LEU A 442 13.01 -6.00 8.31
N ALA A 443 11.98 -6.63 8.88
CA ALA A 443 11.25 -7.72 8.26
C ALA A 443 10.16 -7.17 7.31
N THR A 444 10.58 -6.51 6.23
CA THR A 444 9.70 -5.86 5.24
C THR A 444 8.66 -6.80 4.62
N ASN A 445 8.94 -8.09 4.61
CA ASN A 445 8.03 -9.11 4.10
C ASN A 445 6.75 -9.34 4.94
N TRP A 446 6.58 -8.63 6.06
CA TRP A 446 5.34 -8.69 6.85
C TRP A 446 4.24 -7.79 6.31
N GLY A 447 4.52 -6.93 5.34
CA GLY A 447 3.52 -6.04 4.76
C GLY A 447 2.82 -5.22 5.83
N ASN A 448 1.50 -5.07 5.70
CA ASN A 448 0.65 -4.43 6.69
C ASN A 448 0.62 -5.06 8.10
N LYS A 449 1.16 -6.28 8.27
CA LYS A 449 1.32 -6.90 9.60
C LYS A 449 2.64 -6.52 10.30
N ALA A 450 3.50 -5.71 9.67
CA ALA A 450 4.83 -5.37 10.17
C ALA A 450 4.82 -4.79 11.60
N ALA A 451 3.97 -3.81 11.87
CA ALA A 451 3.85 -3.23 13.21
C ALA A 451 3.33 -4.23 14.25
N ALA A 452 2.25 -4.97 13.93
CA ALA A 452 1.67 -5.97 14.83
C ALA A 452 2.65 -7.09 15.19
N ASN A 453 3.54 -7.44 14.25
CA ASN A 453 4.56 -8.46 14.43
C ASN A 453 5.88 -7.94 14.98
N ARG A 454 6.03 -6.63 15.26
CA ARG A 454 7.27 -6.02 15.79
C ARG A 454 8.48 -6.18 14.86
N TRP A 455 8.30 -5.83 13.59
CA TRP A 455 9.25 -6.03 12.47
C TRP A 455 10.67 -5.46 12.61
N ASN A 456 10.89 -4.56 13.56
CA ASN A 456 12.19 -3.95 13.85
C ASN A 456 12.75 -4.39 15.22
N GLU A 457 12.13 -5.38 15.89
CA GLU A 457 12.54 -5.88 17.20
C GLU A 457 13.11 -7.31 17.13
N ILE A 458 13.87 -7.69 18.17
CA ILE A 458 14.35 -9.07 18.38
C ILE A 458 13.28 -9.87 19.14
N HIS A 459 12.93 -11.05 18.65
CA HIS A 459 11.94 -11.93 19.26
C HIS A 459 12.57 -12.94 20.20
N LYS A 460 11.85 -13.29 21.28
CA LYS A 460 12.32 -14.26 22.29
C LYS A 460 11.63 -15.61 22.10
N LEU A 461 12.29 -16.70 22.51
CA LEU A 461 11.69 -18.04 22.49
C LEU A 461 10.40 -18.16 23.34
N THR A 462 10.22 -17.28 24.32
CA THR A 462 9.01 -17.18 25.15
C THR A 462 7.85 -16.46 24.47
N ASP A 463 8.11 -15.71 23.40
CA ASP A 463 7.08 -15.00 22.66
C ASP A 463 6.29 -16.01 21.80
N PRO A 464 4.98 -15.78 21.56
CA PRO A 464 4.21 -16.55 20.60
C PRO A 464 4.89 -16.53 19.23
N ILE A 465 4.99 -17.70 18.59
CA ILE A 465 5.53 -17.79 17.23
C ILE A 465 4.53 -17.15 16.27
N ASN A 466 5.00 -16.24 15.41
CA ASN A 466 4.15 -15.63 14.39
C ASN A 466 4.15 -16.46 13.10
N GLU A 467 3.22 -16.14 12.20
CA GLU A 467 3.02 -16.85 10.93
C GLU A 467 4.31 -17.01 10.13
N GLU A 468 5.20 -16.01 10.08
CA GLU A 468 6.44 -16.10 9.31
C GLU A 468 7.49 -16.97 10.01
N GLU A 469 7.62 -16.81 11.32
CA GLU A 469 8.53 -17.62 12.13
C GLU A 469 8.16 -19.10 12.05
N GLU A 470 6.87 -19.44 11.97
CA GLU A 470 6.38 -20.82 11.77
C GLU A 470 6.94 -21.49 10.52
N TRP A 471 7.38 -20.72 9.52
CA TRP A 471 7.95 -21.22 8.27
C TRP A 471 9.49 -21.13 8.20
N ARG A 472 10.18 -20.76 9.28
CA ARG A 472 11.66 -20.64 9.33
C ARG A 472 12.40 -21.96 9.60
N CYS A 473 11.77 -23.12 9.43
CA CYS A 473 12.40 -24.41 9.79
C CYS A 473 13.74 -24.68 9.05
N TRP A 474 13.87 -24.21 7.82
CA TRP A 474 15.15 -24.24 7.08
C TRP A 474 16.19 -23.27 7.65
N ALA A 475 15.80 -22.04 8.01
CA ALA A 475 16.72 -21.03 8.53
C ALA A 475 17.29 -21.50 9.88
N VAL A 476 16.45 -22.11 10.72
CA VAL A 476 16.88 -22.80 11.94
C VAL A 476 17.90 -23.88 11.62
N ALA A 477 17.60 -24.78 10.67
CA ALA A 477 18.51 -25.86 10.29
C ALA A 477 19.87 -25.35 9.79
N PHE A 478 19.90 -24.31 8.97
CA PHE A 478 21.15 -23.69 8.52
C PHE A 478 21.87 -22.91 9.62
N ASN A 479 21.14 -22.34 10.58
CA ASN A 479 21.73 -21.69 11.74
C ASN A 479 22.43 -22.72 12.64
N VAL A 480 21.80 -23.87 12.87
CA VAL A 480 22.41 -25.03 13.55
C VAL A 480 23.68 -25.49 12.83
N LEU A 481 23.60 -25.71 11.51
CA LEU A 481 24.76 -26.15 10.71
C LEU A 481 25.90 -25.11 10.71
N ASN A 482 25.60 -23.83 10.52
CA ASN A 482 26.59 -22.75 10.53
C ASN A 482 27.36 -22.73 11.87
N LYS A 483 26.63 -22.77 12.99
CA LYS A 483 27.21 -22.74 14.34
C LYS A 483 27.98 -24.02 14.66
N HIS A 484 27.50 -25.19 14.21
CA HIS A 484 28.22 -26.46 14.33
C HIS A 484 29.59 -26.42 13.64
N TYR A 485 29.69 -25.75 12.50
CA TYR A 485 30.95 -25.53 11.78
C TYR A 485 31.66 -24.21 12.15
N ASN A 486 31.40 -23.68 13.35
CA ASN A 486 32.08 -22.49 13.92
C ASN A 486 31.80 -21.15 13.22
N GLY A 487 30.74 -21.06 12.42
CA GLY A 487 30.22 -19.78 11.95
C GLY A 487 29.42 -19.04 13.03
N ASN A 488 29.08 -17.78 12.78
CA ASN A 488 28.33 -16.96 13.71
C ASN A 488 27.12 -16.21 13.12
N LEU A 489 26.62 -16.61 11.94
CA LEU A 489 25.45 -15.99 11.30
C LEU A 489 24.20 -15.98 12.20
N THR A 490 23.37 -14.98 12.01
CA THR A 490 22.01 -14.90 12.58
C THR A 490 20.99 -15.56 11.65
N GLN A 491 19.80 -15.89 12.16
CA GLN A 491 18.70 -16.41 11.36
C GLN A 491 18.21 -15.37 10.35
N ASP A 492 18.18 -14.09 10.72
CA ASP A 492 17.80 -13.01 9.80
C ASP A 492 18.79 -12.89 8.61
N GLU A 493 20.10 -13.04 8.84
CA GLU A 493 21.10 -13.06 7.75
C GLU A 493 20.93 -14.28 6.84
N ILE A 494 20.74 -15.47 7.43
CA ILE A 494 20.50 -16.71 6.68
C ILE A 494 19.24 -16.57 5.83
N LYS A 495 18.21 -15.92 6.38
CA LYS A 495 16.97 -15.65 5.66
C LYS A 495 17.22 -14.77 4.44
N ILE A 496 17.92 -13.65 4.60
CA ILE A 496 18.26 -12.75 3.49
C ILE A 496 19.11 -13.45 2.43
N LEU A 497 20.10 -14.26 2.83
CA LEU A 497 20.91 -15.03 1.88
C LEU A 497 20.07 -16.00 1.05
N GLY A 498 19.12 -16.68 1.69
CA GLY A 498 18.19 -17.59 1.01
C GLY A 498 17.27 -16.84 0.05
N MET A 499 16.82 -15.63 0.44
CA MET A 499 15.97 -14.78 -0.39
C MET A 499 16.71 -14.23 -1.62
N LYS A 500 17.90 -13.66 -1.43
CA LYS A 500 18.68 -12.94 -2.47
C LYS A 500 19.01 -13.80 -3.69
N GLU A 501 19.26 -15.09 -3.50
CA GLU A 501 19.67 -16.00 -4.58
C GLU A 501 18.48 -16.69 -5.23
N SER A 502 17.37 -16.90 -4.50
CA SER A 502 16.10 -17.27 -5.11
C SER A 502 15.60 -16.16 -6.06
N LEU A 503 15.83 -14.88 -5.73
CA LEU A 503 15.59 -13.72 -6.61
C LEU A 503 16.56 -13.57 -7.80
N LYS A 504 17.71 -14.27 -7.82
CA LYS A 504 18.67 -14.23 -8.94
C LYS A 504 18.45 -15.35 -9.97
N ASN A 505 18.04 -16.53 -9.51
CA ASN A 505 17.78 -17.68 -10.38
C ASN A 505 16.36 -17.68 -10.95
N TYR A 506 15.42 -17.05 -10.23
CA TYR A 506 14.23 -16.51 -10.85
C TYR A 506 14.56 -15.10 -11.28
N TYR A 507 14.85 -14.91 -12.57
CA TYR A 507 14.54 -13.61 -13.16
C TYR A 507 13.11 -13.30 -12.75
N PRO A 508 12.83 -12.12 -12.19
CA PRO A 508 11.45 -11.71 -12.07
C PRO A 508 10.99 -11.69 -13.55
N PHE A 509 10.08 -12.61 -13.89
CA PHE A 509 9.35 -12.65 -15.16
C PHE A 509 9.87 -13.46 -16.38
N THR A 510 10.84 -14.37 -16.30
CA THR A 510 11.15 -15.23 -17.47
C THR A 510 10.13 -16.37 -17.67
N LYS A 511 9.49 -16.40 -18.84
CA LYS A 511 8.56 -17.46 -19.28
C LYS A 511 9.33 -18.73 -19.69
N LYS A 512 9.44 -19.73 -18.81
CA LYS A 512 10.03 -21.04 -19.17
C LYS A 512 8.92 -22.10 -19.25
N ASN A 513 8.71 -22.67 -20.44
CA ASN A 513 7.73 -23.73 -20.73
C ASN A 513 6.23 -23.36 -20.55
N GLY A 514 5.87 -22.08 -20.57
CA GLY A 514 4.47 -21.65 -20.66
C GLY A 514 3.65 -21.74 -19.37
N GLU A 515 4.29 -21.99 -18.22
CA GLU A 515 3.67 -21.89 -16.89
C GLU A 515 4.35 -20.79 -16.07
N PHE A 516 3.53 -20.00 -15.37
CA PHE A 516 3.96 -19.00 -14.41
C PHE A 516 4.27 -19.67 -13.08
N ALA A 517 5.44 -19.40 -12.50
CA ALA A 517 5.68 -19.63 -11.08
C ALA A 517 5.66 -18.25 -10.40
N PRO A 518 4.58 -17.88 -9.67
CA PRO A 518 4.60 -16.66 -8.89
C PRO A 518 5.74 -16.76 -7.87
N LEU A 519 6.56 -15.72 -7.77
CA LEU A 519 7.50 -15.54 -6.65
C LEU A 519 6.68 -15.35 -5.36
N MET A 520 6.21 -16.45 -4.79
CA MET A 520 5.61 -16.47 -3.45
C MET A 520 6.73 -16.37 -2.42
N TYR A 521 6.90 -15.20 -1.80
CA TYR A 521 7.61 -15.04 -0.53
C TYR A 521 6.55 -14.58 0.50
N PHE A 522 6.06 -15.34 1.48
CA PHE A 522 6.44 -16.58 2.14
C PHE A 522 5.15 -17.35 2.50
N PRO A 523 5.12 -18.68 2.33
CA PRO A 523 5.57 -19.57 3.42
C PRO A 523 6.63 -20.53 2.90
N LEU A 524 7.91 -20.20 3.10
CA LEU A 524 9.01 -21.13 2.80
C LEU A 524 9.13 -22.25 3.86
N GLY A 525 8.02 -22.86 4.24
CA GLY A 525 7.98 -24.09 5.01
C GLY A 525 6.88 -25.04 4.52
N VAL A 526 6.69 -25.12 3.20
CA VAL A 526 6.10 -26.23 2.45
C VAL A 526 4.58 -26.46 2.60
N LEU A 527 3.85 -25.88 1.64
CA LEU A 527 3.23 -26.60 0.50
C LEU A 527 3.25 -25.66 -0.73
N GLY A 528 3.98 -26.05 -1.79
CA GLY A 528 4.11 -25.30 -3.06
C GLY A 528 5.24 -24.26 -3.12
N GLY A 529 6.44 -24.62 -3.60
CA GLY A 529 7.42 -23.62 -4.06
C GLY A 529 8.89 -23.89 -3.73
N ALA A 530 9.46 -23.20 -2.75
CA ALA A 530 10.91 -22.93 -2.75
C ALA A 530 11.72 -23.57 -1.58
N GLY A 531 11.42 -24.82 -1.21
CA GLY A 531 12.24 -25.58 -0.24
C GLY A 531 13.47 -26.26 -0.85
N ASP A 532 13.32 -26.84 -2.05
CA ASP A 532 14.40 -27.63 -2.67
C ASP A 532 15.44 -26.75 -3.40
N GLU A 533 15.07 -25.55 -3.82
CA GLU A 533 15.93 -24.64 -4.59
C GLU A 533 16.81 -23.75 -3.70
N VAL A 534 16.31 -23.37 -2.52
CA VAL A 534 17.03 -22.51 -1.56
C VAL A 534 18.12 -23.29 -0.79
N ILE A 535 17.92 -24.58 -0.54
CA ILE A 535 18.87 -25.39 0.23
C ILE A 535 20.25 -25.46 -0.46
N PRO A 536 20.38 -25.84 -1.75
CA PRO A 536 21.67 -25.84 -2.46
C PRO A 536 22.35 -24.47 -2.47
N VAL A 537 21.57 -23.41 -2.64
CA VAL A 537 22.01 -22.01 -2.62
C VAL A 537 22.65 -21.65 -1.27
N LEU A 538 21.96 -21.93 -0.16
CA LEU A 538 22.50 -21.66 1.16
C LEU A 538 23.75 -22.50 1.45
N TYR A 539 23.81 -23.73 0.96
CA TYR A 539 25.03 -24.51 1.03
C TYR A 539 26.19 -23.88 0.25
N SER A 540 25.94 -23.35 -0.95
CA SER A 540 26.92 -22.60 -1.74
C SER A 540 27.36 -21.32 -1.02
N GLU A 541 26.44 -20.49 -0.55
CA GLU A 541 26.80 -19.20 0.01
C GLU A 541 27.43 -19.29 1.40
N ILE A 542 26.87 -20.11 2.28
CA ILE A 542 27.34 -20.24 3.66
C ILE A 542 28.60 -21.11 3.73
N PHE A 543 28.71 -22.15 2.90
CA PHE A 543 29.77 -23.15 3.01
C PHE A 543 30.70 -23.27 1.78
N LYS A 544 30.46 -22.50 0.71
CA LYS A 544 31.21 -22.53 -0.57
C LYS A 544 31.33 -23.93 -1.16
N MET A 545 30.21 -24.65 -1.16
CA MET A 545 30.09 -26.00 -1.73
C MET A 545 29.32 -25.99 -3.05
N ASN A 546 29.97 -26.45 -4.13
CA ASN A 546 29.38 -26.47 -5.48
C ASN A 546 28.64 -27.78 -5.82
N ASP A 547 28.90 -28.88 -5.10
CA ASP A 547 28.35 -30.22 -5.39
C ASP A 547 27.56 -30.78 -4.18
N VAL A 548 26.34 -30.26 -3.96
CA VAL A 548 25.44 -30.79 -2.92
C VAL A 548 24.54 -31.86 -3.52
N LYS A 549 24.52 -33.07 -2.93
CA LYS A 549 23.67 -34.18 -3.39
C LYS A 549 22.34 -34.20 -2.63
N LEU A 550 21.27 -33.82 -3.32
CA LEU A 550 19.90 -34.04 -2.88
C LEU A 550 19.47 -35.48 -3.18
N ASN A 551 18.93 -36.18 -2.18
CA ASN A 551 18.41 -37.54 -2.34
C ASN A 551 16.90 -37.53 -2.06
N TYR A 552 16.10 -37.73 -3.12
CA TYR A 552 14.64 -37.86 -3.03
C TYR A 552 14.22 -39.29 -2.71
N LEU A 553 13.16 -39.42 -1.91
CA LEU A 553 12.44 -40.68 -1.66
C LEU A 553 11.16 -40.70 -2.52
N LYS A 554 10.77 -41.84 -3.11
CA LYS A 554 9.55 -41.93 -3.94
C LYS A 554 8.30 -41.83 -3.04
N SER A 555 7.50 -40.77 -3.20
CA SER A 555 6.28 -40.54 -2.40
C SER A 555 5.11 -41.43 -2.83
N GLY A 556 4.42 -42.04 -1.84
CA GLY A 556 3.02 -42.41 -1.98
C GLY A 556 2.59 -43.67 -1.23
N VAL A 557 2.11 -43.52 0.01
CA VAL A 557 0.87 -44.11 0.60
C VAL A 557 0.86 -43.71 2.09
N MET A 558 -0.22 -43.09 2.54
CA MET A 558 -0.53 -42.97 3.97
C MET A 558 -0.70 -44.38 4.54
N PRO A 559 -0.03 -44.81 5.63
CA PRO A 559 -0.63 -45.83 6.47
C PRO A 559 -1.92 -45.22 7.03
N LYS A 560 -3.07 -45.60 6.46
CA LYS A 560 -4.36 -45.44 7.13
C LYS A 560 -4.20 -46.17 8.47
N HIS A 561 -4.28 -45.44 9.59
CA HIS A 561 -4.53 -46.07 10.88
C HIS A 561 -5.94 -46.65 10.86
N SER A 562 -6.05 -47.87 10.33
CA SER A 562 -7.02 -48.83 10.78
C SER A 562 -6.36 -50.19 10.63
N VAL A 563 -6.03 -50.78 11.77
CA VAL A 563 -5.56 -52.16 11.92
C VAL A 563 -4.07 -52.36 11.57
N TYR A 564 -3.27 -52.39 12.64
CA TYR A 564 -2.09 -53.25 12.74
C TYR A 564 -2.38 -54.62 12.10
N LYS A 565 -1.84 -54.90 10.90
CA LYS A 565 -1.14 -56.17 10.56
C LYS A 565 -0.66 -56.37 9.11
N ASP A 566 -1.09 -55.63 8.09
CA ASP A 566 -0.87 -56.12 6.70
C ASP A 566 -0.16 -55.21 5.67
N VAL A 567 0.46 -54.08 6.05
CA VAL A 567 1.24 -53.23 5.11
C VAL A 567 2.76 -53.35 5.26
N MET A 568 3.27 -54.20 6.16
CA MET A 568 4.70 -54.56 6.21
C MET A 568 5.03 -55.72 5.27
N LYS A 569 4.59 -55.63 4.01
CA LYS A 569 5.18 -56.40 2.91
C LYS A 569 5.41 -55.48 1.72
N SER A 570 6.71 -55.27 1.47
CA SER A 570 7.35 -54.72 0.27
C SER A 570 6.95 -53.31 -0.15
N ASP A 571 7.78 -52.33 0.23
CA ASP A 571 8.56 -51.60 -0.77
C ASP A 571 9.92 -51.23 -0.17
N ALA A 572 10.96 -51.96 -0.59
CA ALA A 572 12.36 -51.73 -0.20
C ALA A 572 12.92 -50.38 -0.71
N GLU A 573 12.13 -49.58 -1.42
CA GLU A 573 12.52 -48.30 -2.01
C GLU A 573 12.26 -47.08 -1.10
N ASN A 574 11.64 -47.27 0.07
CA ASN A 574 11.27 -46.21 1.04
C ASN A 574 12.06 -46.24 2.37
N GLU A 575 13.09 -47.08 2.51
CA GLU A 575 13.90 -47.12 3.73
C GLU A 575 14.95 -46.00 3.76
N ILE A 576 14.99 -45.24 4.86
CA ILE A 576 16.13 -44.40 5.21
C ILE A 576 17.38 -45.28 5.17
N ASN A 577 18.43 -44.84 4.49
CA ASN A 577 19.70 -45.55 4.55
C ASN A 577 20.39 -45.27 5.90
N VAL A 578 19.91 -45.94 6.95
CA VAL A 578 20.39 -45.84 8.34
C VAL A 578 21.91 -46.03 8.41
N THR A 579 22.45 -46.93 7.57
CA THR A 579 23.90 -47.16 7.47
C THR A 579 24.63 -45.90 6.99
N THR A 580 24.09 -45.21 5.98
CA THR A 580 24.65 -43.94 5.51
C THR A 580 24.56 -42.86 6.57
N PHE A 581 23.42 -42.74 7.27
CA PHE A 581 23.24 -41.72 8.29
C PHE A 581 24.21 -41.92 9.45
N ARG A 582 24.29 -43.15 9.96
CA ARG A 582 25.25 -43.54 10.99
C ARG A 582 26.69 -43.18 10.60
N LYS A 583 27.15 -43.57 9.41
CA LYS A 583 28.52 -43.26 8.94
C LYS A 583 28.80 -41.76 8.88
N ARG A 584 27.80 -40.94 8.55
CA ARG A 584 27.93 -39.48 8.50
C ARG A 584 28.05 -38.87 9.88
N LEU A 585 27.23 -39.32 10.81
CA LEU A 585 27.27 -38.89 12.21
C LEU A 585 28.58 -39.31 12.88
N GLU A 586 29.06 -40.53 12.65
CA GLU A 586 30.39 -40.98 13.10
C GLU A 586 31.53 -40.09 12.53
N ALA A 587 31.33 -39.53 11.33
CA ALA A 587 32.24 -38.56 10.72
C ALA A 587 32.02 -37.10 11.16
N LYS A 588 31.20 -36.86 12.21
CA LYS A 588 30.83 -35.55 12.76
C LYS A 588 30.11 -34.62 11.79
N ARG A 589 29.24 -35.19 10.96
CA ARG A 589 28.46 -34.48 9.94
C ARG A 589 26.97 -34.65 10.23
N PRO A 590 26.31 -33.62 10.79
CA PRO A 590 24.86 -33.60 10.94
C PRO A 590 24.16 -33.72 9.58
N ILE A 591 22.91 -34.17 9.60
CA ILE A 591 22.13 -34.47 8.41
C ILE A 591 20.88 -33.63 8.43
N LEU A 592 20.62 -32.90 7.35
CA LEU A 592 19.37 -32.17 7.19
C LEU A 592 18.32 -33.10 6.57
N VAL A 593 17.16 -33.21 7.22
CA VAL A 593 16.06 -34.05 6.78
C VAL A 593 14.80 -33.22 6.57
N ILE A 594 14.03 -33.59 5.55
CA ILE A 594 12.72 -33.02 5.27
C ILE A 594 11.68 -34.09 5.58
N THR A 595 10.80 -33.79 6.52
CA THR A 595 9.71 -34.67 6.95
C THR A 595 8.35 -34.10 6.60
N THR A 596 7.31 -34.91 6.67
CA THR A 596 5.91 -34.44 6.59
C THR A 596 5.19 -34.77 7.89
N ASN A 597 4.50 -33.79 8.47
CA ASN A 597 3.67 -33.98 9.67
C ASN A 597 2.35 -34.70 9.35
N SER A 598 1.54 -34.96 10.39
CA SER A 598 0.23 -35.61 10.29
C SER A 598 -0.76 -34.89 9.36
N ASN A 599 -0.55 -33.58 9.15
CA ASN A 599 -1.36 -32.72 8.28
C ASN A 599 -0.91 -32.71 6.81
N GLY A 600 0.18 -33.41 6.48
CA GLY A 600 0.76 -33.41 5.13
C GLY A 600 1.63 -32.19 4.82
N SER A 601 1.84 -31.28 5.78
CA SER A 601 2.75 -30.14 5.66
C SER A 601 4.19 -30.58 5.91
N GLY A 602 5.14 -29.98 5.16
CA GLY A 602 6.55 -30.32 5.25
C GLY A 602 7.26 -29.59 6.39
N HIS A 603 8.25 -30.23 7.01
CA HIS A 603 9.05 -29.68 8.11
C HIS A 603 10.52 -30.07 7.99
N ILE A 604 11.44 -29.16 8.32
CA ILE A 604 12.89 -29.37 8.20
C ILE A 604 13.52 -29.50 9.58
N MET A 605 14.25 -30.60 9.76
CA MET A 605 14.95 -30.95 11.00
C MET A 605 16.42 -31.28 10.74
N ILE A 606 17.21 -31.26 11.81
CA ILE A 606 18.58 -31.76 11.81
C ILE A 606 18.64 -33.05 12.61
N ILE A 607 19.27 -34.08 12.04
CA ILE A 607 19.73 -35.24 12.78
C ILE A 607 21.20 -35.03 13.12
N ASP A 608 21.53 -34.99 14.41
CA ASP A 608 22.89 -34.84 14.91
C ASP A 608 23.31 -36.01 15.83
N GLY A 609 22.47 -37.03 15.97
CA GLY A 609 22.76 -38.20 16.79
C GLY A 609 22.18 -39.50 16.25
N TYR A 610 22.88 -40.60 16.52
CA TYR A 610 22.46 -41.97 16.24
C TYR A 610 22.67 -42.86 17.45
N ALA A 611 21.70 -43.72 17.72
CA ALA A 611 21.78 -44.78 18.71
C ALA A 611 20.96 -45.98 18.26
N THR A 612 20.99 -47.05 19.06
CA THR A 612 20.10 -48.20 18.94
C THR A 612 19.33 -48.38 20.24
N SER A 613 18.05 -48.77 20.13
CA SER A 613 17.24 -49.07 21.32
C SER A 613 17.83 -50.24 22.12
N GLY A 614 17.99 -50.08 23.44
CA GLY A 614 18.42 -51.16 24.33
C GLY A 614 17.31 -52.16 24.69
N ASP A 615 16.04 -51.80 24.48
CA ASP A 615 14.85 -52.54 24.93
C ASP A 615 13.70 -52.51 23.90
N ASP A 616 12.65 -53.29 24.16
CA ASP A 616 11.40 -53.29 23.39
C ASP A 616 10.41 -52.27 23.98
N PHE A 617 9.75 -51.45 23.14
CA PHE A 617 8.71 -50.48 23.53
C PHE A 617 7.42 -50.76 22.76
N CYS A 618 6.36 -51.08 23.50
CA CYS A 618 5.11 -51.63 22.99
C CYS A 618 3.93 -50.95 23.71
N TYR A 619 2.78 -50.79 23.04
CA TYR A 619 1.58 -50.18 23.63
C TYR A 619 0.81 -51.11 24.58
N SER A 620 1.25 -52.36 24.67
CA SER A 620 0.70 -53.32 25.61
C SER A 620 1.80 -54.27 26.07
N ASP A 621 1.54 -54.99 27.16
CA ASP A 621 2.40 -56.07 27.64
C ASP A 621 2.60 -57.19 26.59
N ASP A 622 1.79 -57.20 25.53
CA ASP A 622 1.99 -58.07 24.38
C ASP A 622 3.07 -57.53 23.45
N LYS A 623 4.20 -58.25 23.39
CA LYS A 623 5.32 -57.97 22.48
C LYS A 623 4.97 -58.01 20.99
N SER A 624 3.74 -58.37 20.62
CA SER A 624 3.25 -58.29 19.24
C SER A 624 2.90 -56.87 18.79
N THR A 625 2.75 -55.91 19.72
CA THR A 625 2.37 -54.50 19.46
C THR A 625 3.54 -53.51 19.56
N CYS A 626 4.79 -54.01 19.57
CA CYS A 626 5.97 -53.15 19.73
C CYS A 626 6.18 -52.22 18.54
N VAL A 627 6.35 -50.95 18.87
CA VAL A 627 6.59 -49.87 17.90
C VAL A 627 8.08 -49.61 17.72
N VAL A 628 8.87 -49.95 18.75
CA VAL A 628 10.33 -49.97 18.69
C VAL A 628 10.81 -51.28 19.33
N ARG A 629 11.67 -52.02 18.64
CA ARG A 629 12.30 -53.23 19.15
C ARG A 629 13.72 -52.96 19.60
N LYS A 630 14.24 -53.81 20.48
CA LYS A 630 15.65 -53.80 20.83
C LYS A 630 16.52 -53.92 19.57
N GLY A 631 17.49 -53.02 19.44
CA GLY A 631 18.39 -52.92 18.30
C GLY A 631 17.90 -51.99 17.19
N ASP A 632 16.64 -51.54 17.23
CA ASP A 632 16.11 -50.62 16.24
C ASP A 632 16.84 -49.27 16.29
N PRO A 633 17.03 -48.62 15.14
CA PRO A 633 17.73 -47.34 15.06
C PRO A 633 16.91 -46.20 15.68
N VAL A 634 17.59 -45.36 16.46
CA VAL A 634 17.07 -44.16 17.10
C VAL A 634 17.93 -42.98 16.66
N PHE A 635 17.30 -41.87 16.30
CA PHE A 635 17.98 -40.64 15.90
C PHE A 635 17.66 -39.52 16.88
N HIS A 636 18.62 -38.62 17.09
CA HIS A 636 18.37 -37.36 17.79
C HIS A 636 17.94 -36.33 16.77
N PHE A 637 16.73 -35.79 16.94
CA PHE A 637 16.15 -34.77 16.08
C PHE A 637 16.23 -33.42 16.79
N ILE A 638 16.72 -32.42 16.07
CA ILE A 638 16.71 -31.01 16.47
C ILE A 638 15.71 -30.27 15.59
N ASN A 639 15.07 -29.27 16.19
CA ASN A 639 14.06 -28.43 15.57
C ASN A 639 12.74 -29.17 15.31
N THR A 640 12.25 -30.00 16.22
CA THR A 640 11.05 -30.83 15.96
C THR A 640 9.74 -30.05 15.89
N ASP A 641 9.72 -28.81 16.39
CA ASP A 641 8.51 -27.97 16.50
C ASP A 641 8.70 -26.52 16.03
N ASN A 642 9.82 -26.25 15.35
CA ASN A 642 10.23 -24.90 14.98
C ASN A 642 10.46 -23.92 16.15
N ASN A 643 10.45 -24.41 17.40
CA ASN A 643 10.56 -23.58 18.59
C ASN A 643 11.61 -24.14 19.58
N GLY A 644 12.68 -24.75 19.02
CA GLY A 644 13.83 -25.23 19.78
C GLY A 644 13.63 -26.60 20.46
N SER A 645 12.55 -27.33 20.16
CA SER A 645 12.42 -28.70 20.65
C SER A 645 13.42 -29.65 19.97
N HIS A 646 13.96 -30.56 20.75
CA HIS A 646 14.83 -31.64 20.30
C HIS A 646 14.60 -32.87 21.18
N TYR A 647 14.80 -34.07 20.65
CA TYR A 647 14.77 -35.31 21.42
C TYR A 647 15.23 -36.49 20.57
N TRP A 648 15.49 -37.61 21.22
CA TRP A 648 15.69 -38.89 20.55
C TRP A 648 14.34 -39.52 20.22
N ALA A 649 14.18 -39.99 18.99
CA ALA A 649 13.00 -40.74 18.56
C ALA A 649 13.39 -41.88 17.63
N SER A 650 12.51 -42.87 17.50
CA SER A 650 12.75 -43.98 16.59
C SER A 650 12.90 -43.46 15.15
N ALA A 651 13.76 -44.09 14.36
CA ALA A 651 14.01 -43.67 12.98
C ALA A 651 12.73 -43.57 12.13
N ASN A 652 11.70 -44.36 12.45
CA ASN A 652 10.44 -44.43 11.71
C ASN A 652 9.32 -43.57 12.33
N SER A 653 9.62 -42.75 13.34
CA SER A 653 8.63 -41.87 13.99
C SER A 653 8.07 -40.79 13.05
N TYR A 654 8.85 -40.43 12.03
CA TYR A 654 8.47 -39.41 11.03
C TYR A 654 8.40 -39.99 9.63
N ARG A 655 7.60 -39.34 8.79
CA ARG A 655 7.59 -39.60 7.35
C ARG A 655 8.63 -38.72 6.68
N TYR A 656 9.55 -39.32 5.93
CA TYR A 656 10.63 -38.60 5.25
C TYR A 656 10.27 -38.35 3.80
N LYS A 657 10.50 -37.12 3.35
CA LYS A 657 10.36 -36.71 1.95
C LYS A 657 11.70 -36.70 1.24
N ALA A 658 12.72 -36.12 1.87
CA ALA A 658 14.07 -35.98 1.31
C ALA A 658 15.10 -35.77 2.42
N TYR A 659 16.38 -35.90 2.07
CA TYR A 659 17.49 -35.55 2.97
C TYR A 659 18.71 -35.03 2.20
N TYR A 660 19.49 -34.20 2.87
CA TYR A 660 20.72 -33.61 2.34
C TYR A 660 21.91 -34.09 3.15
N VAL A 661 22.96 -34.47 2.42
CA VAL A 661 24.21 -34.93 3.01
C VAL A 661 25.34 -34.06 2.52
N MET A 662 25.99 -33.38 3.47
CA MET A 662 27.12 -32.50 3.20
C MET A 662 28.45 -33.18 3.59
N GLU A 663 29.52 -32.84 2.87
CA GLU A 663 30.89 -33.09 3.34
C GLU A 663 31.29 -32.08 4.43
N LYS A 664 32.50 -32.17 4.98
CA LYS A 664 32.99 -31.11 5.89
C LYS A 664 33.31 -29.86 5.05
N PRO A 665 32.80 -28.67 5.41
CA PRO A 665 33.10 -27.44 4.68
C PRO A 665 34.56 -26.98 4.84
N SER A 666 35.10 -26.42 3.75
CA SER A 666 36.41 -25.74 3.72
C SER A 666 36.32 -24.27 4.14
N PHE A 667 35.13 -23.68 4.04
CA PHE A 667 34.81 -22.30 4.40
C PHE A 667 33.46 -22.24 5.11
N VAL A 668 33.30 -21.32 6.05
CA VAL A 668 32.04 -21.06 6.74
C VAL A 668 31.87 -19.55 6.85
N LEU A 669 30.75 -19.05 6.34
CA LEU A 669 30.42 -17.63 6.38
C LEU A 669 30.13 -17.17 7.83
N ASN A 670 30.59 -15.97 8.13
CA ASN A 670 30.38 -15.29 9.42
C ASN A 670 29.49 -14.05 9.23
N ARG A 671 28.93 -13.59 10.36
CA ARG A 671 28.08 -12.42 10.52
C ARG A 671 28.71 -11.16 9.93
N ASP A 672 27.88 -10.36 9.27
CA ASP A 672 28.27 -9.07 8.71
C ASP A 672 28.70 -8.11 9.84
N PRO A 673 29.83 -7.39 9.69
CA PRO A 673 30.30 -6.43 10.69
C PRO A 673 29.29 -5.37 11.11
N LEU A 674 28.37 -4.97 10.22
CA LEU A 674 27.35 -3.96 10.50
C LEU A 674 26.30 -4.42 11.52
N LEU A 675 26.26 -5.71 11.83
CA LEU A 675 25.35 -6.30 12.82
C LEU A 675 26.04 -6.57 14.17
N ASN A 676 27.32 -6.27 14.33
CA ASN A 676 28.08 -6.66 15.53
C ASN A 676 27.72 -5.90 16.83
N ASN A 677 26.85 -4.87 16.78
CA ASN A 677 26.41 -4.11 17.95
C ASN A 677 24.87 -3.98 17.97
N GLU A 678 24.27 -3.97 19.16
CA GLU A 678 22.83 -3.76 19.37
C GLU A 678 22.39 -2.31 19.14
N ASN A 679 23.34 -1.36 19.15
CA ASN A 679 23.13 0.07 18.83
C ASN A 679 23.86 0.45 17.54
N ASN A 680 23.44 -0.14 16.43
CA ASN A 680 24.01 0.02 15.09
C ASN A 680 23.14 0.90 14.17
N ASP A 681 22.32 1.73 14.78
CA ASP A 681 21.39 2.70 14.20
C ASP A 681 21.98 4.07 14.57
N ALA A 682 22.54 4.79 13.58
CA ALA A 682 23.49 5.87 13.83
C ALA A 682 22.80 7.23 14.03
N ASP A 683 21.69 7.48 13.33
CA ASP A 683 20.85 8.67 13.48
C ASP A 683 19.63 8.46 14.40
N ASN A 684 19.29 7.22 14.77
CA ASN A 684 18.16 6.82 15.62
C ASN A 684 16.79 7.02 14.98
N ASP A 685 16.69 6.87 13.67
CA ASP A 685 15.42 6.91 12.94
C ASP A 685 14.61 5.59 13.07
N GLY A 686 15.29 4.48 13.37
CA GLY A 686 14.70 3.15 13.54
C GLY A 686 15.18 2.09 12.56
N VAL A 687 15.97 2.46 11.54
CA VAL A 687 16.64 1.56 10.60
C VAL A 687 18.06 1.27 11.11
N ILE A 688 18.59 0.07 10.84
CA ILE A 688 19.97 -0.27 11.24
C ILE A 688 20.93 -0.12 10.06
N ALA A 689 22.19 0.21 10.35
CA ALA A 689 23.23 0.41 9.33
C ALA A 689 23.40 -0.76 8.35
N TYR A 690 23.11 -2.00 8.76
CA TYR A 690 23.10 -3.13 7.81
C TYR A 690 22.04 -2.93 6.73
N ASP A 691 20.82 -2.60 7.11
CA ASP A 691 19.71 -2.44 6.18
C ASP A 691 19.90 -1.21 5.31
N GLU A 692 20.28 -0.08 5.90
CA GLU A 692 20.58 1.16 5.19
C GLU A 692 21.68 0.95 4.15
N VAL A 693 22.81 0.35 4.52
CA VAL A 693 23.93 0.18 3.58
C VAL A 693 23.72 -0.97 2.59
N LYS A 694 23.16 -2.11 3.04
CA LYS A 694 23.12 -3.33 2.22
C LYS A 694 21.84 -3.46 1.40
N ARG A 695 20.71 -2.96 1.89
CA ARG A 695 19.39 -3.18 1.30
C ARG A 695 18.83 -1.91 0.69
N PHE A 696 18.60 -0.88 1.51
CA PHE A 696 17.89 0.34 1.12
C PHE A 696 18.77 1.39 0.43
N LYS A 697 20.07 1.41 0.70
CA LYS A 697 21.02 2.42 0.17
C LYS A 697 20.75 3.84 0.67
N THR A 698 20.15 3.98 1.85
CA THR A 698 20.06 5.25 2.56
C THR A 698 21.34 5.57 3.34
N ASP A 699 21.46 6.79 3.88
CA ASP A 699 22.67 7.27 4.56
C ASP A 699 22.53 7.05 6.08
N PRO A 700 23.34 6.16 6.70
CA PRO A 700 23.18 5.82 8.13
C PRO A 700 23.29 6.97 9.13
N ASP A 701 23.83 8.11 8.70
CA ASP A 701 23.98 9.30 9.55
C ASP A 701 22.85 10.34 9.32
N LYS A 702 21.83 10.02 8.51
CA LYS A 702 20.72 10.91 8.14
C LYS A 702 19.35 10.23 8.33
N TRP A 703 18.57 10.77 9.26
CA TRP A 703 17.24 10.27 9.58
C TRP A 703 16.19 10.37 8.45
N ASP A 704 16.50 11.13 7.39
CA ASP A 704 15.68 11.45 6.21
C ASP A 704 16.69 11.61 5.05
N HIS A 705 16.76 10.61 4.17
CA HIS A 705 17.77 10.50 3.12
C HIS A 705 17.60 11.52 2.00
N ASP A 706 16.35 11.76 1.58
CA ASP A 706 16.00 12.50 0.36
C ASP A 706 15.44 13.92 0.63
N GLU A 707 15.31 14.28 1.90
CA GLU A 707 15.01 15.61 2.41
C GLU A 707 13.61 16.09 2.00
N ASP A 708 12.63 15.18 2.05
CA ASP A 708 11.22 15.43 1.79
C ASP A 708 10.41 15.77 3.07
N GLY A 709 10.94 15.40 4.25
CA GLY A 709 10.35 15.63 5.57
C GLY A 709 9.80 14.38 6.27
N ILE A 710 9.92 13.20 5.66
CA ILE A 710 9.60 11.90 6.26
C ILE A 710 10.91 11.17 6.61
N SER A 711 10.90 10.35 7.66
CA SER A 711 12.08 9.55 8.02
C SER A 711 12.17 8.28 7.18
N ASP A 712 13.38 7.81 6.84
CA ASP A 712 13.59 6.55 6.10
C ASP A 712 12.76 5.39 6.70
N PHE A 713 12.78 5.26 8.03
CA PHE A 713 11.99 4.23 8.73
C PHE A 713 10.48 4.29 8.39
N ASN A 714 9.89 5.49 8.36
CA ASN A 714 8.46 5.69 8.12
C ASN A 714 8.11 5.49 6.64
N GLU A 715 8.98 5.89 5.72
CA GLU A 715 8.78 5.66 4.29
C GLU A 715 8.90 4.16 3.96
N ILE A 716 9.90 3.47 4.51
CA ILE A 716 10.04 2.02 4.38
C ILE A 716 8.82 1.33 5.01
N TYR A 717 8.30 1.84 6.13
CA TYR A 717 7.08 1.31 6.76
C TYR A 717 5.83 1.53 5.88
N ALA A 718 5.65 2.74 5.33
CA ALA A 718 4.57 3.13 4.45
C ALA A 718 4.54 2.26 3.18
N MET A 719 5.71 2.14 2.54
CA MET A 719 5.95 1.25 1.42
C MET A 719 5.50 -0.16 1.78
N VAL A 720 5.97 -0.71 2.90
CA VAL A 720 5.65 -2.07 3.34
C VAL A 720 4.16 -2.26 3.59
N ASP A 721 3.47 -1.29 4.19
CA ASP A 721 2.02 -1.33 4.44
C ASP A 721 1.22 -1.33 3.12
N ARG A 722 1.65 -0.51 2.15
CA ARG A 722 0.97 -0.30 0.86
C ARG A 722 1.26 -1.37 -0.19
N CYS A 723 2.34 -2.13 -0.02
CA CYS A 723 2.86 -3.11 -0.97
C CYS A 723 1.99 -4.36 -1.21
N THR A 724 0.73 -4.19 -1.60
CA THR A 724 -0.23 -5.29 -1.73
C THR A 724 -0.50 -5.75 -3.16
N ASN A 725 -0.27 -4.94 -4.22
CA ASN A 725 -0.42 -5.37 -5.64
C ASN A 725 0.36 -4.47 -6.64
N LEU A 726 1.56 -4.87 -7.08
CA LEU A 726 2.33 -4.19 -8.15
C LEU A 726 2.07 -4.83 -9.53
N LYS A 727 2.02 -4.05 -10.61
CA LYS A 727 1.88 -4.54 -12.01
C LYS A 727 3.19 -4.38 -12.78
N VAL A 728 3.84 -5.49 -13.14
CA VAL A 728 5.19 -5.49 -13.73
C VAL A 728 5.21 -6.12 -15.11
N ASP A 729 6.00 -5.54 -16.01
CA ASP A 729 6.22 -6.03 -17.38
C ASP A 729 6.95 -7.38 -17.36
N LEU A 730 6.42 -8.37 -18.06
CA LEU A 730 7.11 -9.63 -18.28
C LEU A 730 8.29 -9.42 -19.25
N VAL A 731 9.36 -10.18 -19.07
CA VAL A 731 10.52 -10.19 -19.97
C VAL A 731 10.74 -11.58 -20.56
N ASP A 732 11.20 -11.65 -21.79
CA ASP A 732 11.51 -12.91 -22.46
C ASP A 732 12.80 -13.55 -21.92
N GLU A 733 13.18 -14.70 -22.46
CA GLU A 733 14.41 -15.42 -22.06
C GLU A 733 15.72 -14.65 -22.33
N ASN A 734 15.66 -13.53 -23.05
CA ASN A 734 16.78 -12.65 -23.35
C ASN A 734 16.74 -11.34 -22.53
N GLY A 735 15.70 -11.12 -21.73
CA GLY A 735 15.51 -9.91 -20.91
C GLY A 735 14.79 -8.77 -21.63
N GLU A 736 14.18 -9.00 -22.79
CA GLU A 736 13.38 -8.00 -23.50
C GLU A 736 11.93 -8.01 -23.03
N LYS A 737 11.34 -6.83 -22.84
CA LYS A 737 9.94 -6.70 -22.40
C LYS A 737 8.99 -7.35 -23.40
N THR A 738 8.11 -8.23 -22.92
CA THR A 738 7.10 -8.92 -23.75
C THR A 738 5.83 -8.10 -23.94
N GLY A 739 5.64 -7.02 -23.16
CA GLY A 739 4.44 -6.20 -23.15
C GLY A 739 3.25 -6.78 -22.36
N GLU A 740 3.39 -7.99 -21.80
CA GLU A 740 2.40 -8.63 -20.92
C GLU A 740 2.70 -8.22 -19.47
N LYS A 741 1.72 -7.68 -18.71
CA LYS A 741 1.90 -7.25 -17.31
C LYS A 741 1.25 -8.22 -16.33
N VAL A 742 1.92 -8.53 -15.22
CA VAL A 742 1.38 -9.40 -14.15
C VAL A 742 1.28 -8.67 -12.82
N GLU A 743 0.20 -8.93 -12.08
CA GLU A 743 0.08 -8.53 -10.68
C GLU A 743 0.98 -9.44 -9.82
N VAL A 744 1.96 -8.83 -9.18
CA VAL A 744 2.78 -9.48 -8.16
C VAL A 744 2.50 -8.83 -6.82
N GLY A 745 2.38 -9.64 -5.77
CA GLY A 745 2.67 -9.15 -4.42
C GLY A 745 4.11 -8.62 -4.42
N CYS A 746 4.46 -7.69 -3.52
CA CYS A 746 5.76 -7.04 -3.58
C CYS A 746 6.94 -8.01 -3.49
N THR A 747 7.45 -8.37 -4.65
CA THR A 747 8.48 -9.40 -4.84
C THR A 747 9.88 -8.80 -4.71
N ASN A 748 9.97 -7.48 -4.54
CA ASN A 748 11.17 -6.73 -4.23
C ASN A 748 10.83 -5.65 -3.19
N PHE A 749 10.65 -6.06 -1.92
CA PHE A 749 10.40 -5.15 -0.78
C PHE A 749 11.50 -4.10 -0.54
N GLU A 750 12.56 -4.08 -1.34
CA GLU A 750 13.67 -3.15 -1.23
C GLU A 750 13.60 -2.05 -2.30
N TYR A 751 12.67 -2.10 -3.26
CA TYR A 751 12.63 -1.17 -4.40
C TYR A 751 11.19 -0.94 -4.89
N TYR A 752 10.26 -0.60 -4.00
CA TYR A 752 8.98 -0.05 -4.46
C TYR A 752 9.26 1.35 -5.02
N ASP A 753 8.82 1.55 -6.26
CA ASP A 753 9.01 2.74 -7.09
C ASP A 753 7.61 3.00 -7.65
N SER A 754 6.92 4.01 -7.12
CA SER A 754 5.48 4.21 -7.38
C SER A 754 5.23 4.72 -8.79
N ASP A 755 6.15 5.53 -9.32
CA ASP A 755 5.98 6.25 -10.57
C ASP A 755 6.79 5.64 -11.73
N GLY A 756 7.75 4.77 -11.43
CA GLY A 756 8.57 4.02 -12.36
C GLY A 756 9.79 4.77 -12.89
N ASP A 757 10.28 5.79 -12.19
CA ASP A 757 11.46 6.57 -12.61
C ASP A 757 12.81 5.90 -12.30
N GLY A 758 12.79 4.83 -11.51
CA GLY A 758 13.94 4.02 -11.14
C GLY A 758 14.52 4.34 -9.76
N GLU A 759 13.97 5.31 -9.04
CA GLU A 759 14.31 5.62 -7.65
C GLU A 759 13.23 5.01 -6.71
N PRO A 760 13.62 4.32 -5.63
CA PRO A 760 12.63 3.77 -4.71
C PRO A 760 12.06 4.88 -3.82
N THR A 761 10.79 4.77 -3.43
CA THR A 761 10.05 5.77 -2.62
C THR A 761 10.86 6.38 -1.48
N TYR A 762 11.52 5.57 -0.65
CA TYR A 762 12.28 6.07 0.51
C TYR A 762 13.60 6.80 0.15
N ARG A 763 13.80 7.06 -1.14
CA ARG A 763 14.89 7.85 -1.74
C ARG A 763 14.36 8.80 -2.81
N ASP A 764 13.04 8.87 -2.97
CA ASP A 764 12.36 9.68 -3.95
C ASP A 764 11.51 10.75 -3.24
N PRO A 765 11.90 12.03 -3.28
CA PRO A 765 11.18 13.08 -2.59
C PRO A 765 9.73 13.32 -3.04
N ASP A 766 9.29 12.75 -4.18
CA ASP A 766 7.94 12.85 -4.78
C ASP A 766 7.62 11.50 -5.47
N SER A 767 7.26 10.51 -4.66
CA SER A 767 7.18 9.08 -5.01
C SER A 767 6.25 8.74 -6.16
N ASP A 768 5.24 9.55 -6.44
CA ASP A 768 4.32 9.35 -7.57
C ASP A 768 4.51 10.34 -8.73
N ASN A 769 5.49 11.24 -8.58
CA ASN A 769 5.82 12.33 -9.48
C ASN A 769 4.57 13.15 -9.88
N GLY A 770 3.63 13.31 -8.96
CA GLY A 770 2.40 14.07 -9.11
C GLY A 770 2.60 15.57 -8.88
N GLY A 771 3.76 15.96 -8.34
CA GLY A 771 4.24 17.32 -8.22
C GLY A 771 4.13 17.91 -6.82
N VAL A 772 3.83 17.09 -5.82
CA VAL A 772 3.86 17.42 -4.39
C VAL A 772 4.84 16.46 -3.72
N LYS A 773 5.68 16.95 -2.80
CA LYS A 773 6.63 16.07 -2.10
C LYS A 773 5.90 15.15 -1.12
N ASP A 774 6.36 13.93 -0.92
CA ASP A 774 5.72 12.94 -0.04
C ASP A 774 5.44 13.49 1.36
N GLY A 775 6.41 14.15 2.01
CA GLY A 775 6.23 14.77 3.33
C GLY A 775 5.24 15.95 3.39
N ALA A 776 4.88 16.53 2.24
CA ALA A 776 3.79 17.51 2.14
C ALA A 776 2.42 16.85 1.94
N GLU A 777 2.40 15.60 1.48
CA GLU A 777 1.19 14.80 1.30
C GLU A 777 0.86 14.02 2.58
N ASP A 778 1.86 13.37 3.20
CA ASP A 778 1.83 12.78 4.54
C ASP A 778 2.33 13.77 5.60
N LEU A 779 1.51 14.76 5.89
CA LEU A 779 1.82 15.89 6.78
C LEU A 779 2.27 15.51 8.19
N ASN A 780 1.96 14.29 8.63
CA ASN A 780 2.32 13.80 9.94
C ASN A 780 3.45 12.74 9.91
N GLY A 781 3.90 12.38 8.71
CA GLY A 781 5.06 11.54 8.42
C GLY A 781 4.92 10.13 8.97
N ASN A 782 3.70 9.60 9.04
CA ASN A 782 3.43 8.28 9.64
C ASN A 782 3.24 7.14 8.63
N GLY A 783 3.35 7.45 7.34
CA GLY A 783 3.22 6.55 6.23
C GLY A 783 1.78 6.16 5.85
N LYS A 784 0.76 6.82 6.41
CA LYS A 784 -0.65 6.47 6.23
C LYS A 784 -1.45 7.68 5.75
N LEU A 785 -2.37 7.44 4.83
CA LEU A 785 -3.34 8.45 4.42
C LEU A 785 -4.35 8.73 5.54
N ASP A 786 -4.13 9.79 6.32
CA ASP A 786 -5.08 10.26 7.33
C ASP A 786 -6.09 11.28 6.76
N PRO A 787 -7.26 11.49 7.41
CA PRO A 787 -8.23 12.48 6.95
C PRO A 787 -7.65 13.90 6.87
N GLY A 788 -7.42 14.40 5.65
CA GLY A 788 -6.88 15.73 5.38
C GLY A 788 -5.47 15.75 4.78
N GLU A 789 -4.88 14.58 4.55
CA GLU A 789 -3.66 14.34 3.78
C GLU A 789 -4.02 13.93 2.34
N THR A 790 -3.04 14.05 1.43
CA THR A 790 -3.08 13.41 0.10
C THR A 790 -2.17 12.19 0.13
N ASP A 791 -2.31 11.31 -0.85
CA ASP A 791 -1.61 10.05 -0.87
C ASP A 791 -0.29 10.17 -1.65
N PRO A 792 0.90 10.06 -1.02
CA PRO A 792 2.22 10.19 -1.68
C PRO A 792 2.49 9.21 -2.86
N TYR A 793 1.54 8.31 -3.11
CA TYR A 793 1.65 7.24 -4.08
C TYR A 793 0.55 7.29 -5.14
N LEU A 794 -0.29 8.34 -5.13
CA LEU A 794 -1.42 8.53 -6.02
C LEU A 794 -1.47 9.94 -6.64
N LYS A 795 -0.66 10.15 -7.68
CA LYS A 795 -0.68 11.30 -8.62
C LYS A 795 -2.04 11.92 -9.02
N SER A 796 -3.15 11.18 -8.90
CA SER A 796 -4.49 11.70 -9.20
C SER A 796 -5.14 12.47 -8.05
N ASP A 797 -4.69 12.26 -6.82
CA ASP A 797 -5.17 12.97 -5.62
C ASP A 797 -4.21 14.07 -5.17
N ASP A 798 -2.98 14.07 -5.70
CA ASP A 798 -2.30 15.26 -6.19
C ASP A 798 -3.27 15.93 -7.12
N LYS A 799 -4.03 16.85 -6.55
CA LYS A 799 -4.70 17.81 -7.37
C LYS A 799 -3.56 18.50 -8.10
N LYS A 800 -3.40 18.11 -9.38
CA LYS A 800 -3.38 19.09 -10.45
C LYS A 800 -4.52 20.02 -10.12
N ILE A 801 -4.17 21.04 -9.36
CA ILE A 801 -4.64 22.37 -9.61
C ILE A 801 -4.49 22.47 -11.13
N GLU A 802 -5.59 22.19 -11.83
CA GLU A 802 -5.80 22.82 -13.11
C GLU A 802 -5.34 24.24 -12.86
N ILE A 803 -4.43 24.71 -13.68
CA ILE A 803 -4.15 26.13 -13.75
C ILE A 803 -5.42 26.78 -14.34
N VAL A 804 -6.57 26.65 -13.67
CA VAL A 804 -7.43 27.78 -13.37
C VAL A 804 -6.51 28.73 -12.65
N GLN A 805 -5.74 29.48 -13.43
CA GLN A 805 -4.95 30.64 -13.06
C GLN A 805 -5.09 30.91 -11.56
N LYS A 806 -4.32 30.17 -10.73
CA LYS A 806 -4.61 29.99 -9.30
C LYS A 806 -4.69 31.40 -8.76
N SER A 807 -5.91 31.83 -8.42
CA SER A 807 -6.16 33.26 -8.36
C SER A 807 -5.19 33.81 -7.32
N TYR A 808 -4.37 34.81 -7.70
CA TYR A 808 -3.49 35.52 -6.77
C TYR A 808 -4.33 36.33 -5.78
N ASP A 809 -5.26 35.70 -5.08
CA ASP A 809 -6.27 36.31 -4.23
C ASP A 809 -6.47 35.43 -2.99
N LEU A 810 -6.97 36.07 -1.94
CA LEU A 810 -7.22 35.40 -0.67
C LEU A 810 -8.46 34.49 -0.79
N PRO A 811 -8.59 33.44 0.06
CA PRO A 811 -9.82 32.66 0.15
C PRO A 811 -11.05 33.54 0.37
N ASP A 812 -12.13 33.29 -0.37
CA ASP A 812 -13.38 34.07 -0.30
C ASP A 812 -13.83 34.29 1.15
N GLY A 813 -14.23 35.52 1.46
CA GLY A 813 -14.63 35.88 2.82
C GLY A 813 -13.51 36.49 3.68
N ILE A 814 -12.24 36.22 3.34
CA ILE A 814 -11.10 36.62 4.18
C ILE A 814 -10.54 37.98 3.77
N THR A 815 -10.31 38.85 4.75
CA THR A 815 -9.76 40.19 4.54
C THR A 815 -8.28 40.28 4.88
N ILE A 816 -7.84 39.61 5.95
CA ILE A 816 -6.43 39.57 6.37
C ILE A 816 -6.03 38.13 6.67
N PHE A 817 -5.00 37.65 5.97
CA PHE A 817 -4.44 36.32 6.13
C PHE A 817 -2.95 36.43 6.48
N GLY A 818 -2.53 35.81 7.59
CA GLY A 818 -1.13 35.75 8.01
C GLY A 818 -0.64 34.32 8.21
N ARG A 819 0.35 33.84 7.45
CA ARG A 819 0.89 32.48 7.62
C ARG A 819 1.40 32.25 9.04
N GLU A 820 2.27 33.13 9.53
CA GLU A 820 2.77 33.08 10.90
C GLU A 820 1.89 33.83 11.90
N ARG A 821 1.51 35.08 11.58
CA ARG A 821 0.87 35.96 12.56
C ARG A 821 0.00 37.03 11.94
N VAL A 822 -1.15 37.29 12.59
CA VAL A 822 -1.95 38.51 12.39
C VAL A 822 -2.05 39.29 13.71
N ALA A 823 -1.59 40.54 13.71
CA ALA A 823 -1.66 41.43 14.85
C ALA A 823 -2.38 42.75 14.51
N LEU A 824 -3.56 42.94 15.10
CA LEU A 824 -4.30 44.20 15.01
C LEU A 824 -3.99 45.05 16.25
N ASN A 825 -3.28 46.17 16.10
CA ASN A 825 -2.94 47.03 17.24
C ASN A 825 -4.16 47.81 17.78
N ASP A 826 -3.94 48.60 18.83
CA ASP A 826 -5.01 49.27 19.58
C ASP A 826 -5.91 50.15 18.68
N GLY A 827 -7.22 49.94 18.78
CA GLY A 827 -8.26 50.70 18.07
C GLY A 827 -8.40 50.36 16.58
N VAL A 828 -7.80 49.27 16.10
CA VAL A 828 -7.99 48.80 14.72
C VAL A 828 -9.40 48.25 14.53
N VAL A 829 -10.06 48.61 13.42
CA VAL A 829 -11.36 48.07 13.06
C VAL A 829 -11.31 47.53 11.64
N CYS A 830 -11.75 46.29 11.45
CA CYS A 830 -11.84 45.68 10.14
C CYS A 830 -13.30 45.50 9.74
N TYR A 831 -13.71 46.12 8.63
CA TYR A 831 -15.07 46.13 8.09
C TYR A 831 -15.20 45.19 6.89
N ASN A 832 -16.30 44.46 6.80
CA ASN A 832 -16.57 43.51 5.72
C ASN A 832 -17.33 44.15 4.55
N SER A 833 -18.08 45.23 4.79
CA SER A 833 -18.76 46.01 3.76
C SER A 833 -17.97 47.29 3.44
N THR A 834 -18.26 47.92 2.29
CA THR A 834 -17.66 49.20 1.88
C THR A 834 -18.02 50.39 2.78
N LYS A 835 -18.79 50.18 3.86
CA LYS A 835 -19.25 51.20 4.80
C LYS A 835 -18.75 50.90 6.21
N THR A 836 -18.52 51.94 7.00
CA THR A 836 -18.25 51.81 8.44
C THR A 836 -19.56 51.60 9.20
N ASP A 837 -20.29 50.52 8.89
CA ASP A 837 -21.67 50.24 9.33
C ASP A 837 -21.77 49.27 10.52
N GLY A 838 -20.63 48.73 10.95
CA GLY A 838 -20.56 47.76 12.05
C GLY A 838 -20.57 46.30 11.60
N ASP A 839 -20.59 45.99 10.30
CA ASP A 839 -20.30 44.66 9.77
C ASP A 839 -18.78 44.46 9.71
N TYR A 840 -18.25 43.57 10.56
CA TYR A 840 -16.81 43.37 10.70
C TYR A 840 -16.27 42.23 9.80
N CYS A 841 -14.98 42.26 9.54
CA CYS A 841 -14.30 41.33 8.62
C CYS A 841 -13.75 40.06 9.30
N ASP A 842 -13.44 39.05 8.51
CA ASP A 842 -12.82 37.79 8.97
C ASP A 842 -11.30 37.80 8.77
N ILE A 843 -10.60 37.21 9.74
CA ILE A 843 -9.12 37.12 9.77
C ILE A 843 -8.63 35.70 10.05
N VAL A 844 -7.46 35.36 9.50
CA VAL A 844 -6.91 33.98 9.53
C VAL A 844 -5.42 33.97 9.89
N SER A 845 -4.99 32.97 10.67
CA SER A 845 -3.57 32.60 10.77
C SER A 845 -3.31 31.09 10.73
N SER A 846 -2.34 30.62 9.94
CA SER A 846 -2.09 29.19 9.71
C SER A 846 -1.00 28.55 10.59
N SER A 847 -0.19 29.31 11.34
CA SER A 847 0.91 28.75 12.14
C SER A 847 0.45 27.94 13.36
N ARG A 848 1.17 26.84 13.63
CA ARG A 848 1.01 25.97 14.82
C ARG A 848 2.01 26.28 15.95
N ASP A 849 3.08 27.03 15.66
CA ASP A 849 4.30 27.09 16.49
C ASP A 849 4.29 28.16 17.60
N SER A 850 3.17 28.87 17.78
CA SER A 850 3.10 30.02 18.68
C SER A 850 1.84 30.05 19.56
N LYS A 851 2.03 30.49 20.80
CA LYS A 851 0.93 30.73 21.76
C LYS A 851 0.09 31.98 21.43
N SER A 852 0.48 32.79 20.44
CA SER A 852 -0.19 34.05 20.07
C SER A 852 0.02 34.38 18.58
N THR A 853 -0.50 33.53 17.71
CA THR A 853 -0.57 33.74 16.24
C THR A 853 -1.59 34.81 15.87
N ILE A 854 -2.65 34.97 16.66
CA ILE A 854 -3.60 36.11 16.56
C ILE A 854 -3.45 37.02 17.78
N ILE A 855 -3.27 38.32 17.54
CA ILE A 855 -3.25 39.35 18.59
C ILE A 855 -4.26 40.45 18.26
N LEU A 856 -5.24 40.64 19.14
CA LEU A 856 -6.14 41.80 19.09
C LEU A 856 -5.77 42.80 20.18
N GLY A 857 -5.43 44.02 19.77
CA GLY A 857 -5.13 45.17 20.60
C GLY A 857 -6.35 45.71 21.36
N VAL A 858 -6.12 46.68 22.22
CA VAL A 858 -7.18 47.32 23.01
C VAL A 858 -8.19 47.97 22.06
N TRP A 859 -9.49 47.69 22.22
CA TRP A 859 -10.56 48.16 21.31
C TRP A 859 -10.52 47.66 19.87
N ALA A 860 -9.71 46.65 19.53
CA ALA A 860 -9.70 46.09 18.19
C ALA A 860 -11.02 45.32 17.88
N LYS A 861 -11.53 45.38 16.64
CA LYS A 861 -12.81 44.76 16.26
C LYS A 861 -12.75 43.97 14.96
N VAL A 862 -13.26 42.74 15.00
CA VAL A 862 -13.36 41.76 13.88
C VAL A 862 -14.66 40.93 13.99
N ARG A 863 -15.02 40.18 12.93
CA ARG A 863 -16.17 39.27 12.92
C ARG A 863 -15.76 37.85 13.32
N ASN A 864 -15.10 37.09 12.45
CA ASN A 864 -14.61 35.74 12.78
C ASN A 864 -13.07 35.68 12.86
N ILE A 865 -12.58 34.72 13.65
CA ILE A 865 -11.16 34.39 13.77
C ILE A 865 -10.96 32.89 13.53
N TYR A 866 -10.05 32.54 12.63
CA TYR A 866 -9.60 31.18 12.37
C TYR A 866 -8.10 31.06 12.64
N THR A 867 -7.67 30.08 13.45
CA THR A 867 -6.24 29.92 13.78
C THR A 867 -5.83 28.49 14.12
N ARG A 868 -4.64 28.06 13.68
CA ARG A 868 -3.98 26.80 14.09
C ARG A 868 -3.15 26.93 15.39
N GLY A 869 -2.86 28.15 15.82
CA GLY A 869 -2.08 28.50 17.02
C GLY A 869 -2.90 29.23 18.08
N GLY A 870 -2.24 29.66 19.16
CA GLY A 870 -2.89 30.37 20.26
C GLY A 870 -3.24 31.82 19.95
N MET A 871 -4.15 32.43 20.71
CA MET A 871 -4.58 33.81 20.51
C MET A 871 -4.55 34.65 21.79
N TRP A 872 -4.27 35.94 21.64
CA TRP A 872 -4.31 36.92 22.73
C TRP A 872 -5.26 38.08 22.40
N LEU A 873 -6.37 38.14 23.13
CA LEU A 873 -7.41 39.16 22.98
C LEU A 873 -7.30 40.16 24.14
N ARG A 874 -6.98 41.42 23.84
CA ARG A 874 -6.72 42.47 24.85
C ARG A 874 -7.99 43.25 25.21
N VAL A 875 -7.89 44.02 26.28
CA VAL A 875 -9.01 44.74 26.93
C VAL A 875 -9.93 45.44 25.92
N LYS A 876 -11.24 45.20 26.01
CA LYS A 876 -12.28 45.80 25.14
C LYS A 876 -12.22 45.46 23.65
N SER A 877 -11.43 44.47 23.24
CA SER A 877 -11.54 43.93 21.89
C SER A 877 -12.88 43.23 21.67
N VAL A 878 -13.42 43.31 20.46
CA VAL A 878 -14.70 42.71 20.07
C VAL A 878 -14.50 41.70 18.94
N VAL A 879 -14.99 40.48 19.15
CA VAL A 879 -15.21 39.48 18.11
C VAL A 879 -16.72 39.32 17.95
N ASP A 880 -17.27 39.84 16.85
CA ASP A 880 -18.73 39.92 16.65
C ASP A 880 -19.35 38.63 16.09
N GLY A 881 -18.52 37.70 15.64
CA GLY A 881 -18.87 36.34 15.25
C GLY A 881 -18.23 35.31 16.17
N PHE A 882 -17.70 34.24 15.60
CA PHE A 882 -17.12 33.11 16.35
C PHE A 882 -15.58 33.10 16.31
N VAL A 883 -15.01 32.27 17.17
CA VAL A 883 -13.58 31.97 17.21
C VAL A 883 -13.41 30.47 17.01
N ALA A 884 -12.63 30.08 16.00
CA ALA A 884 -12.37 28.69 15.63
C ALA A 884 -10.87 28.35 15.78
N PRO A 885 -10.45 27.79 16.93
CA PRO A 885 -9.10 27.28 17.12
C PRO A 885 -8.95 25.81 16.64
N TYR A 886 -8.06 25.59 15.68
CA TYR A 886 -7.71 24.29 15.08
C TYR A 886 -6.34 23.83 15.62
N THR A 887 -6.24 23.61 16.93
CA THR A 887 -4.98 23.40 17.67
C THR A 887 -4.82 21.96 18.16
N LEU A 888 -3.59 21.45 18.27
CA LEU A 888 -3.29 20.11 18.84
C LEU A 888 -3.83 19.93 20.28
N PRO A 889 -4.19 18.70 20.71
CA PRO A 889 -4.72 18.43 22.05
C PRO A 889 -3.80 18.83 23.23
N SER A 890 -2.50 19.02 22.97
CA SER A 890 -1.48 19.37 23.96
C SER A 890 -1.56 20.84 24.45
N LEU A 891 -2.25 21.73 23.73
CA LEU A 891 -2.36 23.15 24.06
C LEU A 891 -3.59 23.41 24.97
N LYS A 892 -3.41 23.27 26.30
CA LYS A 892 -4.53 23.28 27.28
C LYS A 892 -5.40 24.56 27.33
N HIS A 893 -4.96 25.69 26.76
CA HIS A 893 -5.73 26.96 26.73
C HIS A 893 -5.38 27.81 25.49
N PRO A 894 -6.01 27.58 24.32
CA PRO A 894 -5.66 28.28 23.09
C PRO A 894 -6.05 29.77 23.08
N ILE A 895 -6.91 30.21 24.00
CA ILE A 895 -7.41 31.59 24.06
C ILE A 895 -7.02 32.27 25.37
N LYS A 896 -6.14 33.28 25.29
CA LYS A 896 -5.85 34.20 26.40
C LYS A 896 -6.68 35.48 26.24
N LYS A 897 -7.57 35.75 27.21
CA LYS A 897 -8.42 36.96 27.24
C LYS A 897 -8.02 37.87 28.40
N ASP A 898 -7.83 39.16 28.13
CA ASP A 898 -7.76 40.18 29.18
C ASP A 898 -9.19 40.54 29.69
N ILE A 899 -9.29 41.43 30.68
CA ILE A 899 -10.59 41.87 31.22
C ILE A 899 -11.41 42.63 30.16
N ASP A 900 -12.74 42.44 30.15
CA ASP A 900 -13.68 43.19 29.29
C ASP A 900 -13.60 42.86 27.78
N VAL A 901 -13.19 41.64 27.40
CA VAL A 901 -13.25 41.13 26.01
C VAL A 901 -14.66 40.64 25.67
N THR A 902 -15.19 41.05 24.50
CA THR A 902 -16.50 40.60 24.01
C THR A 902 -16.34 39.61 22.86
N ILE A 903 -16.94 38.41 22.99
CA ILE A 903 -17.12 37.45 21.89
C ILE A 903 -18.61 37.14 21.81
N ARG A 904 -19.28 37.43 20.69
CA ARG A 904 -20.75 37.31 20.57
C ARG A 904 -21.22 35.96 20.04
N GLY A 905 -20.44 35.27 19.21
CA GLY A 905 -20.71 33.91 18.74
C GLY A 905 -20.25 32.82 19.72
N LYS A 906 -20.73 31.58 19.52
CA LYS A 906 -20.21 30.41 20.24
C LYS A 906 -18.74 30.18 19.83
N SER A 907 -17.86 29.88 20.78
CA SER A 907 -16.59 29.23 20.46
C SER A 907 -16.87 27.74 20.34
N ASP A 908 -16.73 27.17 19.15
CA ASP A 908 -16.77 25.73 19.01
C ASP A 908 -15.55 25.16 19.77
N ALA A 909 -15.78 24.10 20.54
CA ALA A 909 -14.73 23.40 21.27
C ALA A 909 -13.63 22.96 20.28
N LEU A 910 -12.37 22.92 20.73
CA LEU A 910 -11.18 22.36 20.06
C LEU A 910 -11.57 21.50 18.85
N ASN A 911 -11.61 22.11 17.66
CA ASN A 911 -12.07 21.40 16.48
C ASN A 911 -10.85 20.67 15.93
N THR A 912 -10.83 19.34 16.06
CA THR A 912 -9.74 18.47 15.57
C THR A 912 -9.86 18.16 14.08
N VAL A 913 -10.89 18.72 13.42
CA VAL A 913 -11.09 18.65 11.97
C VAL A 913 -10.08 19.57 11.28
N ALA A 914 -9.71 19.24 10.04
CA ALA A 914 -8.79 19.99 9.19
C ALA A 914 -9.01 21.52 9.22
N PHE A 915 -7.92 22.28 9.27
CA PHE A 915 -7.94 23.72 9.15
C PHE A 915 -8.41 24.12 7.73
N PRO A 916 -9.41 24.99 7.57
CA PRO A 916 -10.15 25.13 6.32
C PRO A 916 -9.44 25.97 5.24
N TYR A 917 -8.20 26.41 5.47
CA TYR A 917 -7.47 27.27 4.55
C TYR A 917 -6.06 26.73 4.27
N SER A 918 -5.69 26.63 3.00
CA SER A 918 -4.34 26.26 2.56
C SER A 918 -3.32 27.39 2.82
N ASP A 919 -2.08 27.02 3.15
CA ASP A 919 -0.92 27.91 3.27
C ASP A 919 0.21 27.60 2.25
N GLU A 920 -0.15 26.97 1.13
CA GLU A 920 0.71 26.69 -0.03
C GLU A 920 0.49 27.70 -1.17
N PHE A 921 1.57 28.16 -1.82
CA PHE A 921 1.50 29.24 -2.82
C PHE A 921 2.50 29.04 -3.97
N ASP A 922 2.02 29.31 -5.18
CA ASP A 922 2.80 29.24 -6.41
C ASP A 922 3.88 30.33 -6.45
N THR A 923 5.07 30.01 -6.97
CA THR A 923 6.13 30.99 -7.22
C THR A 923 6.09 31.47 -8.66
N TRP A 924 6.06 32.80 -8.86
CA TRP A 924 6.10 33.39 -10.20
C TRP A 924 7.51 33.22 -10.81
N THR A 925 7.61 32.54 -11.95
CA THR A 925 8.82 32.43 -12.78
C THR A 925 8.66 33.28 -14.05
N LEU A 926 9.73 33.90 -14.53
CA LEU A 926 9.73 34.65 -15.80
C LEU A 926 10.49 33.86 -16.86
N ASP A 927 9.91 33.78 -18.06
CA ASP A 927 10.54 33.16 -19.23
C ASP A 927 11.80 33.92 -19.68
N GLU A 928 11.81 35.24 -19.50
CA GLU A 928 12.95 36.10 -19.80
C GLU A 928 13.19 37.14 -18.71
N GLU A 929 14.46 37.30 -18.36
CA GLU A 929 14.96 38.28 -17.41
C GLU A 929 14.66 39.73 -17.88
N PRO A 930 13.92 40.54 -17.09
CA PRO A 930 13.68 41.94 -17.42
C PRO A 930 14.99 42.72 -17.51
N LYS A 931 15.16 43.53 -18.55
CA LYS A 931 16.40 44.29 -18.81
C LYS A 931 16.24 45.80 -18.75
N LEU A 932 15.00 46.32 -18.79
CA LEU A 932 14.75 47.76 -18.82
C LEU A 932 15.00 48.39 -17.44
N GLU A 933 15.61 49.56 -17.41
CA GLU A 933 15.77 50.36 -16.19
C GLU A 933 15.24 51.77 -16.46
N HIS A 934 14.40 52.30 -15.56
CA HIS A 934 13.87 53.68 -15.69
C HIS A 934 13.73 54.36 -14.32
N VAL A 935 13.99 55.67 -14.31
CA VAL A 935 13.86 56.53 -13.13
C VAL A 935 13.00 57.73 -13.48
N VAL A 936 11.78 57.77 -12.94
CA VAL A 936 10.81 58.86 -13.10
C VAL A 936 11.17 59.99 -12.12
N LYS A 937 11.49 61.17 -12.67
CA LYS A 937 11.99 62.32 -11.91
C LYS A 937 10.87 63.25 -11.43
N ASP A 938 11.24 64.22 -10.59
CA ASP A 938 10.33 65.28 -10.11
C ASP A 938 9.64 66.01 -11.28
N GLY A 939 8.31 66.06 -11.26
CA GLY A 939 7.47 66.66 -12.30
C GLY A 939 7.27 65.80 -13.56
N GLU A 940 7.91 64.64 -13.65
CA GLU A 940 7.74 63.70 -14.76
C GLU A 940 6.47 62.87 -14.58
N VAL A 941 5.71 62.71 -15.66
CA VAL A 941 4.59 61.78 -15.74
C VAL A 941 4.99 60.63 -16.63
N PHE A 942 5.07 59.43 -16.06
CA PHE A 942 5.50 58.23 -16.73
C PHE A 942 4.36 57.23 -16.82
N GLU A 943 3.99 56.87 -18.05
CA GLU A 943 3.00 55.85 -18.34
C GLU A 943 3.72 54.51 -18.53
N TRP A 944 3.42 53.55 -17.66
CA TRP A 944 3.96 52.20 -17.79
C TRP A 944 3.14 51.46 -18.84
N LYS A 945 3.79 51.00 -19.92
CA LYS A 945 3.19 50.13 -20.92
C LYS A 945 3.31 48.67 -20.50
N GLU A 946 2.25 47.89 -20.69
CA GLU A 946 2.20 46.47 -20.31
C GLU A 946 3.30 45.62 -20.97
N SER A 947 3.67 45.95 -22.21
CA SER A 947 4.75 45.26 -22.93
C SER A 947 6.16 45.49 -22.34
N ASP A 948 6.34 46.51 -21.50
CA ASP A 948 7.65 46.89 -20.95
C ASP A 948 7.89 46.24 -19.58
N LYS A 949 8.79 45.26 -19.51
CA LYS A 949 9.24 44.60 -18.26
C LYS A 949 10.52 45.25 -17.73
N TYR A 950 10.50 45.69 -16.46
CA TYR A 950 11.62 46.43 -15.86
C TYR A 950 12.48 45.58 -14.92
N LYS A 951 13.80 45.65 -15.07
CA LYS A 951 14.73 45.23 -14.03
C LYS A 951 14.61 46.15 -12.82
N THR A 952 14.64 47.46 -13.05
CA THR A 952 14.45 48.45 -11.99
C THR A 952 13.56 49.59 -12.50
N LEU A 953 12.41 49.80 -11.86
CA LEU A 953 11.56 50.97 -12.06
C LEU A 953 11.51 51.77 -10.77
N LYS A 954 12.07 52.99 -10.81
CA LYS A 954 12.08 53.90 -9.67
C LYS A 954 11.26 55.14 -9.98
N VAL A 955 10.43 55.57 -9.04
CA VAL A 955 9.70 56.84 -9.08
C VAL A 955 10.15 57.69 -7.89
N GLU A 956 10.86 58.77 -8.19
CA GLU A 956 11.38 59.69 -7.18
C GLU A 956 10.29 60.63 -6.66
N ALA A 957 10.58 61.33 -5.56
CA ALA A 957 9.67 62.33 -5.00
C ALA A 957 9.26 63.37 -6.07
N GLY A 958 7.96 63.59 -6.22
CA GLY A 958 7.40 64.51 -7.23
C GLY A 958 7.16 63.90 -8.61
N GLY A 959 7.62 62.67 -8.87
CA GLY A 959 7.28 61.91 -10.08
C GLY A 959 5.89 61.24 -9.99
N LYS A 960 5.23 61.06 -11.13
CA LYS A 960 3.92 60.41 -11.25
C LYS A 960 3.98 59.18 -12.16
N LEU A 961 3.56 58.03 -11.65
CA LEU A 961 3.37 56.79 -12.40
C LEU A 961 1.91 56.64 -12.81
N VAL A 962 1.65 56.39 -14.09
CA VAL A 962 0.32 56.17 -14.65
C VAL A 962 0.19 54.71 -15.07
N LEU A 963 -0.85 54.04 -14.57
CA LEU A 963 -1.15 52.63 -14.85
C LEU A 963 -2.48 52.54 -15.62
N ASN A 964 -2.42 51.93 -16.80
CA ASN A 964 -3.60 51.47 -17.54
C ASN A 964 -4.01 50.07 -17.08
N PRO A 965 -5.21 49.58 -17.43
CA PRO A 965 -5.55 48.17 -17.26
C PRO A 965 -4.52 47.27 -17.95
N GLY A 966 -4.12 46.18 -17.28
CA GLY A 966 -3.06 45.27 -17.74
C GLY A 966 -2.19 44.73 -16.61
N THR A 967 -1.18 43.93 -16.97
CA THR A 967 -0.21 43.30 -16.05
C THR A 967 1.18 43.89 -16.19
N PHE A 968 1.71 44.50 -15.12
CA PHE A 968 2.99 45.19 -15.11
C PHE A 968 4.02 44.46 -14.26
N ILE A 969 5.22 44.24 -14.79
CA ILE A 969 6.23 43.39 -14.15
C ILE A 969 7.55 44.14 -13.94
N ALA A 970 8.00 44.21 -12.69
CA ALA A 970 9.32 44.72 -12.33
C ALA A 970 10.08 43.78 -11.37
N LYS A 971 11.39 43.62 -11.54
CA LYS A 971 12.22 42.96 -10.52
C LYS A 971 12.36 43.84 -9.28
N GLU A 972 12.77 45.09 -9.47
CA GLU A 972 12.85 46.09 -8.41
C GLU A 972 11.86 47.24 -8.68
N LEU A 973 10.84 47.38 -7.84
CA LEU A 973 9.86 48.47 -7.88
C LEU A 973 10.06 49.41 -6.70
N ILE A 974 10.48 50.65 -6.97
CA ILE A 974 10.85 51.62 -5.93
C ILE A 974 10.03 52.90 -6.11
N LEU A 975 9.01 53.10 -5.27
CA LEU A 975 8.16 54.28 -5.27
C LEU A 975 8.41 55.09 -4.00
N ASP A 976 9.15 56.20 -4.13
CA ASP A 976 9.59 57.01 -3.00
C ASP A 976 8.46 57.84 -2.36
N ARG A 977 8.70 58.37 -1.15
CA ARG A 977 7.74 59.27 -0.52
C ARG A 977 7.51 60.51 -1.39
N LYS A 978 6.25 60.96 -1.46
CA LYS A 978 5.79 62.09 -2.29
C LYS A 978 5.79 61.82 -3.80
N SER A 979 6.00 60.58 -4.26
CA SER A 979 5.57 60.19 -5.60
C SER A 979 4.05 59.95 -5.64
N ALA A 980 3.49 59.88 -6.84
CA ALA A 980 2.07 59.60 -7.06
C ALA A 980 1.87 58.40 -8.02
N VAL A 981 0.82 57.63 -7.78
CA VAL A 981 0.31 56.59 -8.70
C VAL A 981 -1.13 56.95 -9.09
N GLU A 982 -1.41 56.93 -10.38
CA GLU A 982 -2.73 57.20 -10.96
C GLU A 982 -3.18 56.02 -11.83
N PHE A 983 -4.36 55.46 -11.52
CA PHE A 983 -5.02 54.47 -12.37
C PHE A 983 -5.91 55.18 -13.37
N THR A 984 -5.68 55.01 -14.67
CA THR A 984 -6.45 55.72 -15.71
C THR A 984 -7.90 55.27 -15.78
N LYS A 985 -8.14 53.99 -15.47
CA LYS A 985 -9.45 53.36 -15.44
C LYS A 985 -9.67 52.60 -14.12
N PRO A 986 -9.97 53.30 -13.01
CA PRO A 986 -10.19 52.66 -11.73
C PRO A 986 -11.35 51.66 -11.85
N GLY A 987 -11.14 50.44 -11.35
CA GLY A 987 -12.12 49.35 -11.39
C GLY A 987 -11.90 48.33 -12.50
N GLU A 988 -11.20 48.66 -13.59
CA GLU A 988 -10.74 47.65 -14.59
C GLU A 988 -9.47 46.92 -14.08
N ALA A 989 -9.21 45.73 -14.61
CA ALA A 989 -8.13 44.84 -14.12
C ALA A 989 -6.73 45.46 -14.29
N THR A 990 -6.05 45.72 -13.17
CA THR A 990 -4.67 46.22 -13.13
C THR A 990 -3.85 45.40 -12.13
N GLN A 991 -2.80 44.71 -12.60
CA GLN A 991 -1.94 43.88 -11.77
C GLN A 991 -0.50 44.39 -11.83
N VAL A 992 0.16 44.49 -10.67
CA VAL A 992 1.58 44.86 -10.58
C VAL A 992 2.33 43.75 -9.85
N VAL A 993 3.38 43.23 -10.47
CA VAL A 993 4.24 42.15 -9.95
C VAL A 993 5.62 42.72 -9.64
N ALA A 994 6.04 42.61 -8.38
CA ALA A 994 7.37 43.01 -7.90
C ALA A 994 8.12 41.78 -7.37
N MET A 995 9.17 41.35 -8.07
CA MET A 995 9.82 40.04 -7.81
C MET A 995 10.85 40.08 -6.68
N ASP A 996 11.87 40.93 -6.82
CA ASP A 996 13.09 40.91 -6.01
C ASP A 996 13.14 42.03 -4.96
N PHE A 997 12.55 43.19 -5.26
CA PHE A 997 12.50 44.32 -4.33
C PHE A 997 11.26 45.18 -4.50
N LEU A 998 10.54 45.44 -3.40
CA LEU A 998 9.38 46.33 -3.36
C LEU A 998 9.58 47.46 -2.34
N ASN A 999 9.41 48.72 -2.76
CA ASN A 999 9.30 49.86 -1.86
C ASN A 999 8.09 50.70 -2.26
N TRP A 1000 6.94 50.48 -1.61
CA TRP A 1000 5.70 51.20 -1.92
C TRP A 1000 5.43 52.35 -0.94
N ARG A 1001 6.08 53.50 -1.13
CA ARG A 1001 5.92 54.69 -0.25
C ARG A 1001 5.21 55.87 -0.95
N THR A 1002 4.51 55.57 -2.02
CA THR A 1002 3.75 56.52 -2.86
C THR A 1002 2.33 56.78 -2.33
N GLU A 1003 1.66 57.78 -2.91
CA GLU A 1003 0.23 58.05 -2.74
C GLU A 1003 -0.56 57.60 -3.98
N ILE A 1004 -1.71 56.94 -3.78
CA ILE A 1004 -2.71 56.72 -4.84
C ILE A 1004 -3.59 57.98 -4.89
N ILE A 1005 -3.62 58.66 -6.04
CA ILE A 1005 -4.25 59.98 -6.18
C ILE A 1005 -5.66 59.94 -6.77
N ASN A 1006 -6.17 58.76 -7.13
CA ASN A 1006 -7.55 58.57 -7.61
C ASN A 1006 -8.59 58.99 -6.55
N GLU A 1007 -9.67 59.63 -6.99
CA GLU A 1007 -10.75 60.08 -6.08
C GLU A 1007 -11.56 58.92 -5.48
N ASP A 1008 -11.88 57.89 -6.30
CA ASP A 1008 -12.66 56.72 -5.87
C ASP A 1008 -11.75 55.53 -5.52
N LEU A 1009 -11.23 55.55 -4.29
CA LEU A 1009 -10.36 54.50 -3.76
C LEU A 1009 -11.05 53.12 -3.66
N PRO A 1010 -12.33 52.98 -3.25
CA PRO A 1010 -13.04 51.71 -3.35
C PRO A 1010 -13.05 51.12 -4.76
N LEU A 1011 -13.27 51.96 -5.77
CA LEU A 1011 -13.26 51.53 -7.17
C LEU A 1011 -11.86 51.11 -7.63
N VAL A 1012 -10.81 51.80 -7.22
CA VAL A 1012 -9.41 51.33 -7.43
C VAL A 1012 -9.19 49.96 -6.77
N ALA A 1013 -9.62 49.79 -5.53
CA ALA A 1013 -9.40 48.55 -4.78
C ALA A 1013 -10.07 47.33 -5.42
N ARG A 1014 -11.19 47.54 -6.12
CA ARG A 1014 -11.91 46.50 -6.88
C ARG A 1014 -11.12 45.99 -8.08
N GLY A 1015 -10.31 46.84 -8.72
CA GLY A 1015 -9.57 46.51 -9.95
C GLY A 1015 -8.06 46.33 -9.78
N PHE A 1016 -7.47 46.70 -8.64
CA PHE A 1016 -6.01 46.70 -8.45
C PHE A 1016 -5.49 45.58 -7.55
N LYS A 1017 -4.41 44.93 -8.01
CA LYS A 1017 -3.68 43.89 -7.28
C LYS A 1017 -2.16 44.12 -7.32
N LEU A 1018 -1.51 44.01 -6.16
CA LEU A 1018 -0.05 44.06 -6.02
C LEU A 1018 0.47 42.71 -5.51
N ILE A 1019 1.43 42.12 -6.23
CA ILE A 1019 1.93 40.75 -6.02
C ILE A 1019 3.45 40.80 -5.77
N THR A 1020 3.94 40.10 -4.74
CA THR A 1020 5.38 39.96 -4.47
C THR A 1020 5.76 38.64 -3.77
N TYR A 1021 6.92 38.07 -4.13
CA TYR A 1021 7.37 36.71 -3.72
C TYR A 1021 8.70 36.67 -2.96
N MET A 1022 9.17 37.82 -2.46
CA MET A 1022 10.49 37.96 -1.85
C MET A 1022 10.73 37.08 -0.61
N GLN A 1023 11.92 36.47 -0.49
CA GLN A 1023 12.47 36.01 0.79
C GLN A 1023 13.13 37.21 1.50
N SER A 1024 12.45 37.90 2.43
CA SER A 1024 13.14 38.97 3.16
C SER A 1024 12.67 39.17 4.60
N GLU A 1025 13.65 39.32 5.50
CA GLU A 1025 13.53 39.89 6.85
C GLU A 1025 13.15 41.39 6.86
N ARG A 1026 12.62 41.97 5.76
CA ARG A 1026 12.35 43.42 5.65
C ARG A 1026 10.87 43.77 5.73
N LEU A 1027 10.62 44.80 6.54
CA LEU A 1027 9.35 45.43 6.84
C LEU A 1027 8.83 46.29 5.68
N TYR A 1028 7.64 46.00 5.17
CA TYR A 1028 6.92 46.89 4.24
C TYR A 1028 5.97 47.84 4.98
N THR A 1029 5.92 49.10 4.51
CA THR A 1029 4.91 50.09 4.94
C THR A 1029 4.14 50.54 3.71
N LEU A 1030 2.88 50.13 3.58
CA LEU A 1030 2.02 50.63 2.52
C LEU A 1030 1.73 52.14 2.74
N GLY A 1031 1.78 52.90 1.66
CA GLY A 1031 1.73 54.37 1.63
C GLY A 1031 0.42 55.01 2.08
N ILE A 1032 0.24 56.29 1.74
CA ILE A 1032 -0.97 57.07 2.05
C ILE A 1032 -2.06 56.70 1.01
N ASN A 1033 -3.31 56.53 1.45
CA ASN A 1033 -4.47 56.19 0.58
C ASN A 1033 -4.38 54.84 -0.14
N TRP A 1034 -3.92 53.79 0.53
CA TRP A 1034 -3.91 52.45 -0.06
C TRP A 1034 -5.32 51.96 -0.45
N ALA A 1035 -5.41 51.40 -1.65
CA ALA A 1035 -6.59 50.77 -2.22
C ALA A 1035 -6.14 49.62 -3.13
N GLY A 1036 -6.47 48.36 -2.82
CA GLY A 1036 -6.13 47.19 -3.65
C GLY A 1036 -5.84 45.92 -2.84
N THR A 1037 -5.81 44.79 -3.54
CA THR A 1037 -5.41 43.49 -2.97
C THR A 1037 -3.88 43.38 -2.92
N LEU A 1038 -3.32 43.13 -1.74
CA LEU A 1038 -1.91 42.80 -1.55
C LEU A 1038 -1.74 41.29 -1.40
N TYR A 1039 -0.87 40.71 -2.24
CA TYR A 1039 -0.46 39.32 -2.15
C TYR A 1039 1.06 39.20 -1.90
N ALA A 1040 1.45 38.92 -0.66
CA ALA A 1040 2.86 38.95 -0.21
C ALA A 1040 3.23 37.76 0.72
N PRO A 1041 3.13 36.50 0.25
CA PRO A 1041 3.08 35.31 1.10
C PRO A 1041 4.33 34.99 1.93
N LYS A 1042 5.49 35.57 1.60
CA LYS A 1042 6.76 35.35 2.31
C LYS A 1042 7.27 36.63 3.01
N SER A 1043 6.40 37.62 3.20
CA SER A 1043 6.78 38.97 3.63
C SER A 1043 6.18 39.41 4.96
N TYR A 1044 6.96 40.18 5.72
CA TYR A 1044 6.52 40.90 6.91
C TYR A 1044 5.94 42.27 6.54
N VAL A 1045 4.64 42.46 6.74
CA VAL A 1045 3.91 43.66 6.30
C VAL A 1045 3.32 44.41 7.49
N VAL A 1046 3.66 45.69 7.63
CA VAL A 1046 2.94 46.61 8.54
C VAL A 1046 2.18 47.63 7.72
N PHE A 1047 0.86 47.67 7.87
CA PHE A 1047 0.01 48.60 7.14
C PHE A 1047 -0.70 49.59 8.08
N GLY A 1048 -1.12 50.72 7.51
CA GLY A 1048 -1.75 51.80 8.24
C GLY A 1048 -0.79 52.71 9.02
N GLN A 1049 0.50 52.81 8.66
CA GLN A 1049 1.44 53.74 9.31
C GLN A 1049 1.28 55.21 8.86
N ALA A 1050 0.63 55.45 7.72
CA ALA A 1050 0.35 56.77 7.15
C ALA A 1050 -0.51 57.69 8.06
N SER A 1051 -0.55 58.98 7.73
CA SER A 1051 -1.43 59.97 8.40
C SER A 1051 -2.90 59.66 8.17
N ASN A 1052 -3.26 59.22 6.96
CA ASN A 1052 -4.58 58.64 6.68
C ASN A 1052 -4.60 57.18 7.18
N LYS A 1053 -5.62 56.85 7.98
CA LYS A 1053 -5.78 55.56 8.68
C LYS A 1053 -6.95 54.74 8.12
N LEU A 1054 -7.36 55.01 6.87
CA LEU A 1054 -8.40 54.26 6.16
C LEU A 1054 -7.78 53.58 4.94
N MET A 1055 -8.03 52.27 4.79
CA MET A 1055 -7.48 51.44 3.72
C MET A 1055 -8.57 50.57 3.11
N TYR A 1056 -8.49 50.33 1.80
CA TYR A 1056 -9.44 49.48 1.06
C TYR A 1056 -8.71 48.27 0.44
N GLY A 1057 -9.29 47.08 0.54
CA GLY A 1057 -8.79 45.85 -0.11
C GLY A 1057 -8.55 44.68 0.85
N ARG A 1058 -7.81 43.68 0.36
CA ARG A 1058 -7.48 42.43 1.06
C ARG A 1058 -5.97 42.25 1.19
N PHE A 1059 -5.51 41.56 2.23
CA PHE A 1059 -4.09 41.50 2.59
C PHE A 1059 -3.63 40.10 2.95
N TYR A 1060 -2.78 39.52 2.10
CA TYR A 1060 -2.10 38.25 2.34
C TYR A 1060 -0.62 38.50 2.68
N ALA A 1061 -0.15 38.01 3.82
CA ALA A 1061 1.24 38.18 4.26
C ALA A 1061 1.75 36.97 5.06
N ASP A 1062 3.07 36.90 5.29
CA ASP A 1062 3.65 35.95 6.22
C ASP A 1062 3.38 36.40 7.68
N ILE A 1063 3.71 37.66 7.97
CA ILE A 1063 3.30 38.37 9.19
C ILE A 1063 2.55 39.65 8.80
N ALA A 1064 1.28 39.75 9.19
CA ALA A 1064 0.43 40.92 8.95
C ALA A 1064 0.24 41.72 10.25
N ILE A 1065 0.67 42.98 10.27
CA ILE A 1065 0.47 43.87 11.41
C ILE A 1065 -0.26 45.14 10.98
N VAL A 1066 -1.38 45.40 11.63
CA VAL A 1066 -2.16 46.62 11.41
C VAL A 1066 -1.82 47.63 12.49
N HIS A 1067 -1.36 48.80 12.08
CA HIS A 1067 -0.98 49.88 13.00
C HIS A 1067 -2.21 50.44 13.74
N GLN A 1068 -2.01 50.94 14.96
CA GLN A 1068 -3.08 51.44 15.82
C GLN A 1068 -4.00 52.46 15.14
N ARG A 1069 -5.29 52.39 15.47
CA ARG A 1069 -6.40 53.25 15.00
C ARG A 1069 -6.64 53.22 13.48
N THR A 1070 -6.23 52.14 12.81
CA THR A 1070 -6.47 51.94 11.37
C THR A 1070 -7.80 51.25 11.13
N SER A 1071 -8.57 51.76 10.17
CA SER A 1071 -9.76 51.12 9.62
C SER A 1071 -9.40 50.43 8.31
N VAL A 1072 -9.64 49.13 8.24
CA VAL A 1072 -9.50 48.33 7.02
C VAL A 1072 -10.89 48.00 6.51
N VAL A 1073 -11.16 48.29 5.23
CA VAL A 1073 -12.44 48.04 4.57
C VAL A 1073 -12.21 46.99 3.48
N ARG A 1074 -12.87 45.83 3.60
CA ARG A 1074 -12.78 44.77 2.61
C ARG A 1074 -13.34 45.24 1.27
N VAL A 1075 -12.54 45.05 0.23
CA VAL A 1075 -12.95 45.16 -1.18
C VAL A 1075 -12.34 43.97 -1.89
N ASP A 1076 -13.19 43.11 -2.47
CA ASP A 1076 -12.72 41.95 -3.23
C ASP A 1076 -12.18 42.40 -4.60
N TYR A 1077 -11.18 41.69 -5.11
CA TYR A 1077 -10.68 41.93 -6.46
C TYR A 1077 -11.67 41.34 -7.45
N ASP A 1078 -12.49 42.22 -8.03
CA ASP A 1078 -13.60 41.88 -8.92
C ASP A 1078 -13.65 42.92 -10.05
N PRO A 1079 -12.67 42.91 -10.97
CA PRO A 1079 -12.52 43.97 -11.96
C PRO A 1079 -13.72 44.06 -12.91
N ILE A 1080 -14.09 45.29 -13.27
CA ILE A 1080 -15.14 45.58 -14.25
C ILE A 1080 -14.68 45.10 -15.63
N VAL A 1081 -15.50 44.25 -16.25
CA VAL A 1081 -15.33 43.84 -17.64
C VAL A 1081 -16.01 44.89 -18.53
N PRO A 1082 -15.29 45.55 -19.46
CA PRO A 1082 -15.90 46.53 -20.35
C PRO A 1082 -16.98 45.86 -21.22
N GLU A 1083 -18.16 46.51 -21.36
CA GLU A 1083 -19.21 46.04 -22.27
C GLU A 1083 -18.67 46.00 -23.71
N VAL A 1084 -18.59 44.80 -24.28
CA VAL A 1084 -18.38 44.61 -25.71
C VAL A 1084 -19.65 45.12 -26.40
N VAL A 1085 -19.58 46.30 -27.00
CA VAL A 1085 -20.56 46.70 -28.02
C VAL A 1085 -20.30 45.77 -29.20
N PRO A 1086 -21.25 44.89 -29.57
CA PRO A 1086 -21.07 44.04 -30.75
C PRO A 1086 -21.02 44.96 -31.97
N GLU A 1087 -19.93 44.91 -32.72
CA GLU A 1087 -19.90 45.46 -34.08
C GLU A 1087 -20.89 44.64 -34.91
N GLU A 1088 -21.87 45.32 -35.50
CA GLU A 1088 -22.82 44.73 -36.43
C GLU A 1088 -22.07 44.30 -37.70
N ASP A 1089 -22.07 42.99 -37.95
CA ASP A 1089 -21.72 42.40 -39.25
C ASP A 1089 -22.76 42.85 -40.29
N GLU A 1090 -22.42 43.86 -41.11
CA GLU A 1090 -23.15 44.18 -42.35
C GLU A 1090 -22.35 43.70 -43.58
N GLU A 1091 -22.80 42.55 -44.07
CA GLU A 1091 -23.09 42.16 -45.46
C GLU A 1091 -22.08 42.39 -46.61
N GLU A 1092 -21.93 41.31 -47.39
CA GLU A 1092 -21.28 41.20 -48.69
C GLU A 1092 -21.81 42.21 -49.74
N GLU A 1093 -20.91 42.82 -50.51
CA GLU A 1093 -21.21 43.16 -51.92
C GLU A 1093 -19.99 42.89 -52.82
N GLU A 1094 -20.24 42.05 -53.83
CA GLU A 1094 -19.36 41.75 -54.96
C GLU A 1094 -19.08 42.99 -55.83
N GLN A 1095 -17.82 43.18 -56.26
CA GLN A 1095 -17.48 43.75 -57.57
C GLN A 1095 -15.98 43.55 -57.94
N GLU A 1096 -15.72 42.68 -58.93
CA GLU A 1096 -14.52 42.71 -59.79
C GLU A 1096 -14.69 43.73 -60.94
N PRO A 1097 -13.72 43.98 -61.85
CA PRO A 1097 -12.27 44.24 -61.70
C PRO A 1097 -11.81 45.45 -62.56
N VAL A 1098 -10.69 46.14 -62.25
CA VAL A 1098 -9.99 47.01 -63.24
C VAL A 1098 -8.46 47.03 -63.07
N GLU A 1099 -7.81 46.58 -64.13
CA GLU A 1099 -6.48 46.86 -64.71
C GLU A 1099 -5.48 47.81 -64.01
N GLY A 1100 -4.23 47.33 -63.87
CA GLY A 1100 -3.18 47.82 -64.77
C GLY A 1100 -1.92 48.49 -64.19
N VAL A 1101 -0.80 47.79 -64.40
CA VAL A 1101 0.53 48.28 -64.83
C VAL A 1101 1.56 48.68 -63.75
N GLY A 1102 2.71 47.97 -63.75
CA GLY A 1102 4.00 48.62 -63.48
C GLY A 1102 5.18 47.81 -62.92
N GLN A 1103 5.74 46.88 -63.73
CA GLN A 1103 7.19 46.61 -63.91
C GLN A 1103 8.08 46.01 -62.78
N GLU A 1104 8.48 44.76 -63.02
CA GLU A 1104 9.78 44.10 -62.74
C GLU A 1104 11.01 44.80 -63.40
N PRO A 1105 12.28 44.30 -63.30
CA PRO A 1105 13.03 43.55 -62.27
C PRO A 1105 14.52 44.05 -62.13
N VAL A 1106 15.45 43.27 -61.53
CA VAL A 1106 16.94 43.12 -61.77
C VAL A 1106 17.62 42.69 -60.42
N VAL A 1107 18.03 41.44 -60.16
CA VAL A 1107 19.17 40.57 -60.63
C VAL A 1107 20.46 40.68 -59.78
N ALA A 1108 20.88 39.51 -59.24
CA ALA A 1108 22.24 38.94 -58.99
C ALA A 1108 23.27 39.73 -58.12
N GLU A 1109 24.31 39.18 -57.48
CA GLU A 1109 25.10 37.92 -57.44
C GLU A 1109 25.98 38.06 -56.15
N ASP A 1110 26.16 37.03 -55.31
CA ASP A 1110 27.33 36.10 -55.22
C ASP A 1110 28.41 36.52 -54.18
N ASP A 1111 29.15 35.50 -53.73
CA ASP A 1111 30.47 35.46 -53.07
C ASP A 1111 30.57 34.88 -51.64
N GLN A 1112 30.79 33.55 -51.63
CA GLN A 1112 31.98 32.84 -51.13
C GLN A 1112 32.30 32.75 -49.62
N GLU A 1113 32.21 31.51 -49.12
CA GLU A 1113 33.08 30.86 -48.13
C GLU A 1113 34.56 30.81 -48.61
N PRO A 1114 35.62 30.66 -47.75
CA PRO A 1114 35.91 29.32 -47.18
C PRO A 1114 36.81 29.20 -45.91
N THR A 1115 36.96 27.92 -45.49
CA THR A 1115 38.08 27.16 -44.86
C THR A 1115 38.27 27.04 -43.33
N ASP A 1116 38.01 25.79 -42.88
CA ASP A 1116 38.74 24.84 -42.00
C ASP A 1116 40.11 25.19 -41.38
N ASP A 1117 40.33 24.76 -40.12
CA ASP A 1117 41.46 23.90 -39.67
C ASP A 1117 41.36 23.53 -38.16
N ASP A 1118 41.48 22.23 -37.84
CA ASP A 1118 41.63 21.55 -36.52
C ASP A 1118 43.14 21.20 -36.28
N PRO A 1119 43.65 20.43 -35.28
CA PRO A 1119 43.39 20.19 -33.83
C PRO A 1119 44.66 20.35 -32.93
N SER A 1120 44.57 20.10 -31.60
CA SER A 1120 45.44 19.14 -30.82
C SER A 1120 45.74 19.46 -29.32
N GLU A 1121 45.42 18.45 -28.47
CA GLU A 1121 46.16 17.75 -27.38
C GLU A 1121 46.98 18.44 -26.25
N ASN A 1122 46.67 18.08 -24.99
CA ASN A 1122 47.50 17.33 -23.98
C ASN A 1122 47.02 17.62 -22.53
N GLU A 1123 46.46 16.66 -21.78
CA GLU A 1123 47.08 15.65 -20.88
C GLU A 1123 47.81 16.18 -19.61
N GLY A 1124 47.50 15.60 -18.43
CA GLY A 1124 48.52 15.36 -17.38
C GLY A 1124 48.22 15.65 -15.88
N ASP A 1125 47.38 14.83 -15.24
CA ASP A 1125 47.64 13.97 -14.04
C ASP A 1125 48.20 14.44 -12.66
N ALA A 1126 47.65 13.76 -11.62
CA ALA A 1126 48.24 13.24 -10.36
C ALA A 1126 48.50 14.07 -9.06
N PHE A 1127 47.67 13.78 -8.04
CA PHE A 1127 47.92 13.47 -6.61
C PHE A 1127 49.33 13.61 -5.97
N ALA A 1128 49.42 14.26 -4.78
CA ALA A 1128 50.13 13.74 -3.57
C ALA A 1128 49.97 14.57 -2.26
N LYS A 1129 49.33 13.93 -1.26
CA LYS A 1129 49.61 13.80 0.20
C LYS A 1129 50.29 14.92 1.05
N ARG A 1130 49.47 15.43 1.99
CA ARG A 1130 49.57 15.43 3.49
C ARG A 1130 50.93 15.33 4.23
N HIS A 1131 51.14 16.32 5.11
CA HIS A 1131 51.22 16.26 6.60
C HIS A 1131 52.55 16.47 7.37
N TYR A 1132 52.41 17.30 8.43
CA TYR A 1132 53.09 17.38 9.75
C TYR A 1132 54.59 17.65 9.77
N GLY A 1133 55.19 18.42 10.69
CA GLY A 1133 54.88 19.07 11.97
C GLY A 1133 56.14 19.95 12.24
N ASP A 1134 56.35 20.69 13.32
CA ASP A 1134 56.01 20.48 14.72
C ASP A 1134 56.49 21.74 15.51
N ASP A 1135 56.18 21.75 16.80
CA ASP A 1135 56.70 22.59 17.89
C ASP A 1135 55.95 23.91 18.17
N MET A 1136 54.90 23.93 19.00
CA MET A 1136 54.66 23.53 20.41
C MET A 1136 54.91 24.66 21.43
N VAL A 1137 53.78 25.15 21.98
CA VAL A 1137 53.46 25.34 23.43
C VAL A 1137 54.30 26.39 24.19
N GLN A 1138 53.78 27.38 24.93
CA GLN A 1138 52.48 27.66 25.54
C GLN A 1138 52.48 29.16 25.90
N GLU A 1139 51.49 29.95 25.48
CA GLU A 1139 51.08 31.13 26.24
C GLU A 1139 49.65 31.51 25.84
N SER A 1140 48.75 31.44 26.82
CA SER A 1140 47.33 31.68 26.66
C SER A 1140 47.05 33.12 26.25
N VAL A 1141 46.78 33.36 24.96
CA VAL A 1141 46.00 34.53 24.54
C VAL A 1141 44.52 34.15 24.61
N VAL A 1142 43.95 34.51 25.75
CA VAL A 1142 42.53 34.59 26.08
C VAL A 1142 41.73 35.10 24.87
N SER A 1143 40.97 34.19 24.24
CA SER A 1143 39.85 34.55 23.35
C SER A 1143 38.85 35.41 24.15
N PRO A 1144 38.20 36.46 23.60
CA PRO A 1144 37.36 37.34 24.40
C PRO A 1144 36.21 36.52 25.00
N LEU A 1145 36.38 36.24 26.29
CA LEU A 1145 35.73 35.20 27.07
C LEU A 1145 34.46 35.76 27.70
N ALA A 1146 33.38 34.97 27.64
CA ALA A 1146 32.13 35.23 28.34
C ALA A 1146 32.36 35.41 29.85
N ALA A 1147 31.45 36.12 30.53
CA ALA A 1147 31.49 36.31 31.98
C ALA A 1147 31.64 34.96 32.71
N GLU A 1148 32.53 34.89 33.70
CA GLU A 1148 32.93 33.63 34.35
C GLU A 1148 32.45 33.57 35.80
N LEU A 1149 31.88 32.43 36.21
CA LEU A 1149 31.42 32.22 37.58
C LEU A 1149 32.61 32.04 38.54
N LYS A 1150 32.69 32.87 39.58
CA LYS A 1150 33.77 32.83 40.59
C LYS A 1150 33.32 32.30 41.95
N GLY A 1151 32.05 32.46 42.32
CA GLY A 1151 31.52 31.99 43.59
C GLY A 1151 30.00 31.84 43.59
N PHE A 1152 29.50 30.83 44.30
CA PHE A 1152 28.07 30.54 44.34
C PHE A 1152 27.65 30.10 45.75
N SER A 1153 26.76 30.86 46.37
CA SER A 1153 26.26 30.63 47.73
C SER A 1153 24.78 31.02 47.82
N ARG A 1154 24.11 30.68 48.93
CA ARG A 1154 22.67 30.95 49.08
C ARG A 1154 22.30 32.43 49.00
N ASN A 1155 23.24 33.28 49.40
CA ASN A 1155 22.99 34.70 49.57
C ASN A 1155 23.52 35.51 48.39
N GLY A 1156 24.40 34.94 47.55
CA GLY A 1156 24.94 35.66 46.41
C GLY A 1156 25.73 34.81 45.43
N ILE A 1157 25.70 35.27 44.19
CA ILE A 1157 26.44 34.74 43.04
C ILE A 1157 27.51 35.77 42.66
N VAL A 1158 28.77 35.34 42.63
CA VAL A 1158 29.93 36.18 42.29
C VAL A 1158 30.48 35.71 40.95
N PHE A 1159 30.71 36.65 40.06
CA PHE A 1159 31.18 36.38 38.70
C PHE A 1159 31.99 37.56 38.18
N GLU A 1160 32.87 37.30 37.23
CA GLU A 1160 33.80 38.29 36.70
C GLU A 1160 33.51 38.55 35.23
N THR A 1161 33.51 39.81 34.84
CA THR A 1161 33.27 40.29 33.47
C THR A 1161 34.53 40.97 32.95
N LYS A 1162 34.92 40.71 31.70
CA LYS A 1162 36.14 41.30 31.12
C LYS A 1162 35.88 42.53 30.23
N SER A 1163 34.61 42.84 29.95
CA SER A 1163 34.18 44.00 29.17
C SER A 1163 32.83 44.53 29.68
N ALA A 1164 32.56 45.81 29.46
CA ALA A 1164 31.32 46.44 29.91
C ALA A 1164 30.08 45.89 29.19
N GLY A 1165 29.00 45.64 29.93
CA GLY A 1165 27.75 45.16 29.35
C GLY A 1165 26.85 44.43 30.34
N ILE A 1166 25.74 43.91 29.83
CA ILE A 1166 24.72 43.24 30.66
C ILE A 1166 25.02 41.75 30.72
N VAL A 1167 25.13 41.20 31.93
CA VAL A 1167 25.34 39.76 32.14
C VAL A 1167 24.08 39.10 32.64
N LYS A 1168 23.68 38.03 31.95
CA LYS A 1168 22.56 37.18 32.32
C LYS A 1168 23.08 35.92 33.01
N ILE A 1169 22.77 35.74 34.28
CA ILE A 1169 23.16 34.59 35.11
C ILE A 1169 21.95 33.69 35.27
N SER A 1170 22.04 32.43 34.88
CA SER A 1170 20.99 31.44 35.04
C SER A 1170 21.49 30.29 35.91
N VAL A 1171 20.85 30.07 37.05
CA VAL A 1171 21.07 28.91 37.91
C VAL A 1171 20.00 27.88 37.57
N MET A 1172 20.42 26.68 37.21
CA MET A 1172 19.58 25.55 36.81
C MET A 1172 19.89 24.36 37.70
N SER A 1173 18.92 23.49 37.99
CA SER A 1173 19.20 22.22 38.67
C SER A 1173 19.97 21.26 37.76
N ALA A 1174 20.51 20.17 38.31
CA ALA A 1174 21.23 19.17 37.53
C ALA A 1174 20.41 18.52 36.39
N ASN A 1175 19.07 18.68 36.39
CA ASN A 1175 18.14 18.06 35.43
C ASN A 1175 17.66 19.07 34.38
N GLY A 1176 18.35 20.20 34.23
CA GLY A 1176 18.08 21.23 33.21
C GLY A 1176 16.95 22.22 33.55
N ILE A 1177 16.28 22.08 34.70
CA ILE A 1177 15.21 23.01 35.10
C ILE A 1177 15.82 24.32 35.63
N MET A 1178 15.41 25.45 35.05
CA MET A 1178 15.90 26.77 35.42
C MET A 1178 15.30 27.24 36.75
N VAL A 1179 16.14 27.37 37.77
CA VAL A 1179 15.76 27.69 39.15
C VAL A 1179 15.66 29.18 39.37
N LYS A 1180 16.62 29.92 38.81
CA LYS A 1180 16.62 31.38 38.86
C LYS A 1180 17.40 31.92 37.68
N SER A 1181 16.93 33.02 37.11
CA SER A 1181 17.69 33.82 36.16
C SER A 1181 17.75 35.25 36.67
N ILE A 1182 18.93 35.85 36.61
CA ILE A 1182 19.21 37.18 37.13
C ILE A 1182 20.00 37.94 36.09
N SER A 1183 19.65 39.19 35.86
CA SER A 1183 20.38 40.06 34.92
C SER A 1183 21.01 41.20 35.68
N ALA A 1184 22.31 41.39 35.51
CA ALA A 1184 23.05 42.50 36.09
C ALA A 1184 23.49 43.43 34.95
N GLY A 1185 22.93 44.63 34.90
CA GLY A 1185 23.12 45.58 33.79
C GLY A 1185 24.10 46.71 34.12
N ASN A 1186 24.68 47.30 33.06
CA ASN A 1186 25.65 48.40 33.11
C ASN A 1186 26.89 48.11 33.98
N LEU A 1187 27.33 46.85 34.00
CA LEU A 1187 28.54 46.45 34.71
C LEU A 1187 29.77 46.78 33.86
N GLU A 1188 30.72 47.50 34.45
CA GLU A 1188 32.06 47.69 33.89
C GLU A 1188 32.86 46.39 33.94
N ALA A 1189 34.00 46.31 33.24
CA ALA A 1189 34.89 45.15 33.34
C ALA A 1189 35.44 45.01 34.78
N GLY A 1190 35.22 43.88 35.43
CA GLY A 1190 35.66 43.59 36.80
C GLY A 1190 34.87 42.45 37.46
N THR A 1191 35.19 42.13 38.71
CA THR A 1191 34.43 41.14 39.49
C THR A 1191 33.21 41.77 40.14
N HIS A 1192 32.05 41.16 39.95
CA HIS A 1192 30.75 41.64 40.42
C HIS A 1192 30.02 40.55 41.22
N SER A 1193 29.17 40.99 42.14
CA SER A 1193 28.37 40.11 42.98
C SER A 1193 26.91 40.52 42.94
N VAL A 1194 26.03 39.53 42.83
CA VAL A 1194 24.58 39.72 42.84
C VAL A 1194 23.94 38.83 43.90
N ALA A 1195 23.16 39.45 44.78
CA ALA A 1195 22.33 38.72 45.72
C ALA A 1195 21.14 38.08 45.00
N TRP A 1196 20.82 36.84 45.35
CA TRP A 1196 19.74 36.11 44.69
C TRP A 1196 18.74 35.44 45.64
N ASN A 1197 18.98 35.58 46.95
CA ASN A 1197 18.12 35.20 48.06
C ASN A 1197 17.48 33.81 47.89
N SER A 1198 18.32 32.79 48.01
CA SER A 1198 17.95 31.40 47.70
C SER A 1198 17.54 30.58 48.93
N ASP A 1199 17.03 31.22 49.99
CA ASP A 1199 16.74 30.58 51.27
C ASP A 1199 15.77 29.38 51.16
N ASN A 1200 14.90 29.38 50.14
CA ASN A 1200 13.97 28.29 49.83
C ASN A 1200 14.45 27.33 48.72
N VAL A 1201 15.65 27.53 48.15
CA VAL A 1201 16.23 26.64 47.12
C VAL A 1201 16.95 25.48 47.80
N PRO A 1202 16.66 24.21 47.53
CA PRO A 1202 17.25 23.08 48.27
C PRO A 1202 18.78 22.99 48.13
N SER A 1203 19.46 22.38 49.11
CA SER A 1203 20.88 22.02 48.95
C SER A 1203 21.03 20.97 47.86
N GLY A 1204 21.95 21.14 46.92
CA GLY A 1204 22.05 20.25 45.77
C GLY A 1204 23.02 20.74 44.69
N ARG A 1205 23.12 20.01 43.57
CA ARG A 1205 24.02 20.33 42.46
C ARG A 1205 23.25 21.11 41.38
N TYR A 1206 23.78 22.27 40.99
CA TYR A 1206 23.12 23.21 40.08
C TYR A 1206 24.10 23.64 38.99
N LEU A 1207 23.66 23.71 37.74
CA LEU A 1207 24.39 24.32 36.64
C LEU A 1207 24.16 25.82 36.65
N VAL A 1208 25.22 26.61 36.78
CA VAL A 1208 25.11 28.07 36.69
C VAL A 1208 25.77 28.52 35.41
N THR A 1209 24.99 29.16 34.54
CA THR A 1209 25.43 29.67 33.25
C THR A 1209 25.38 31.19 33.21
N LEU A 1210 26.38 31.81 32.57
CA LEU A 1210 26.47 33.25 32.37
C LEU A 1210 26.52 33.56 30.88
N SER A 1211 25.65 34.45 30.42
CA SER A 1211 25.56 34.89 29.04
C SER A 1211 25.81 36.40 28.96
N GLN A 1212 26.74 36.79 28.09
CA GLN A 1212 27.04 38.19 27.81
C GLN A 1212 27.45 38.34 26.34
N ASN A 1213 26.84 39.29 25.63
CA ASN A 1213 27.16 39.66 24.24
C ASN A 1213 27.18 38.47 23.27
N GLY A 1214 26.18 37.61 23.33
CA GLY A 1214 26.02 36.46 22.42
C GLY A 1214 26.89 35.24 22.75
N LYS A 1215 27.72 35.29 23.81
CA LYS A 1215 28.53 34.14 24.27
C LYS A 1215 28.10 33.66 25.65
N VAL A 1216 28.20 32.36 25.90
CA VAL A 1216 27.70 31.69 27.12
C VAL A 1216 28.81 30.86 27.78
N SER A 1217 28.97 30.97 29.10
CA SER A 1217 29.79 30.08 29.93
C SER A 1217 28.90 29.34 30.93
N GLY A 1218 29.30 28.14 31.38
CA GLY A 1218 28.48 27.33 32.28
C GLY A 1218 29.33 26.44 33.19
N LYS A 1219 28.96 26.34 34.47
CA LYS A 1219 29.67 25.50 35.44
C LYS A 1219 28.73 24.90 36.47
N PHE A 1220 28.87 23.59 36.72
CA PHE A 1220 28.16 22.91 37.80
C PHE A 1220 28.77 23.25 39.16
N VAL A 1221 27.95 23.68 40.09
CA VAL A 1221 28.33 24.07 41.45
C VAL A 1221 27.30 23.55 42.45
N SER A 1222 27.78 23.12 43.62
CA SER A 1222 26.90 22.58 44.66
C SER A 1222 26.51 23.68 45.65
N LEU A 1223 25.21 23.93 45.77
CA LEU A 1223 24.65 24.82 46.77
C LEU A 1223 24.47 24.03 48.07
N LYS A 1224 25.20 24.39 49.12
CA LYS A 1224 25.09 23.75 50.45
C LYS A 1224 24.00 24.41 51.28
#